data_AF-A0A7X3FZ12-F1
#
_entry.id   AF-A0A7X3FZ12-F1
#
_cell.length_a   1.000
_cell.length_b   1.000
_cell.length_c   1.000
_cell.angle_alpha   90.00
_cell.angle_beta   90.00
_cell.angle_gamma   90.00
#
_symmetry.space_group_name_H-M   'P 1'
#
loop_
_entity.id
_entity.type
_entity.pdbx_description
1 polymer ?
#
loop_
_entity_poly.entity_id
_entity_poly.type
_entity_poly.pdbx_seq_one_letter_code
_entity_poly.pdbx_strand_id
1 'polypeptide(L)'
;MTTPSRPLAACAAALVVLLAACSADQGAGLPAITGQPASAVIATGSNTVLSVVANGIDPAYQWYKDGAPVADATAATYTATAAGTYYVVVTDPAGTISSANATVTVTDGPAIVTQPRSATILAGTSQTLEVEATGAGLSYQWHKDGTAIAGATLATYDAAETGTYDVVVTNAAGSVASSSAAVAVSATLAEPEITTQPAAQTVNSGTRATFTVGASGTSVAYQWYRNGTAIAGATGARYTIPVAGANDAGTYTVTVKNTAGSVTSAGAALAVNVLAAGTNTAAVVNAANAFLATLSADQKTVATSTTAPTTVLFNYALENAIQWTNLPGDRHGLRLNSTALSAAQLAAANALVAQALSATGIAMMNELRAADDVLANAQTSGTGTGPGAPPTGTDPAAGGMPPTGADMGTPPTGGAGGMAGGYGSEQYSIAFIGTPSKTSPWMLQLAGHHLAYNITYNTGKASATPNFLGVEPPNWTVDANGAVTVTAAAASPGTRHAPMEAQRKAVYDLAEAIQSDSASAAAAKLSGTFTDVIMGASGNTDANFKTLSYPTSGRGLQYGAMNAAQQAYVRAAIAAWVDNQAADVASELRAAYLSDDALTDTWVAYGVGQGGSADFAAYPNTAATPLAAQHSYIRIDGPRVWIEFVVQQGVLYGTNIHYHSLWRDKTADYGGSF
;
A
#
# COMPACT_ATOMS: atom_id res chain seq x y z
N MET A 1 -61.73 13.82 -50.42
CA MET A 1 -62.79 13.21 -51.25
C MET A 1 -63.57 12.26 -50.36
N THR A 2 -64.92 12.31 -50.40
CA THR A 2 -65.90 11.28 -49.94
C THR A 2 -65.74 10.75 -48.49
N THR A 3 -66.66 10.70 -47.54
CA THR A 3 -68.10 10.96 -47.29
C THR A 3 -68.33 10.47 -45.83
N PRO A 4 -69.41 10.84 -45.12
CA PRO A 4 -69.54 10.58 -43.68
C PRO A 4 -70.33 9.30 -43.36
N SER A 5 -70.00 8.62 -42.26
CA SER A 5 -70.80 7.50 -41.71
C SER A 5 -71.59 7.94 -40.46
N ARG A 6 -72.92 7.78 -40.56
CA ARG A 6 -73.98 8.03 -39.57
C ARG A 6 -73.83 7.19 -38.29
N PRO A 7 -74.34 7.62 -37.12
CA PRO A 7 -74.62 6.71 -36.01
C PRO A 7 -76.00 6.05 -36.16
N LEU A 8 -76.08 4.78 -35.77
CA LEU A 8 -77.32 3.99 -35.71
C LEU A 8 -78.22 4.46 -34.56
N ALA A 9 -79.53 4.45 -34.84
CA ALA A 9 -80.62 4.58 -33.90
C ALA A 9 -81.31 3.21 -33.68
N ALA A 10 -82.15 3.18 -32.63
CA ALA A 10 -83.16 2.18 -32.23
C ALA A 10 -82.66 1.06 -31.28
N CYS A 11 -83.37 0.66 -30.23
CA CYS A 11 -84.84 0.57 -30.06
C CYS A 11 -85.33 0.95 -28.65
N ALA A 12 -86.54 1.52 -28.64
CA ALA A 12 -87.43 1.68 -27.49
C ALA A 12 -88.22 0.38 -27.20
N ALA A 13 -88.76 0.25 -25.99
CA ALA A 13 -90.08 -0.33 -25.79
C ALA A 13 -90.69 0.17 -24.46
N ALA A 14 -91.85 0.79 -24.60
CA ALA A 14 -92.72 1.27 -23.55
C ALA A 14 -93.32 0.13 -22.73
N LEU A 15 -93.68 0.41 -21.47
CA LEU A 15 -94.75 -0.31 -20.80
C LEU A 15 -95.64 0.70 -20.06
N VAL A 16 -96.69 1.13 -20.76
CA VAL A 16 -97.89 1.73 -20.17
C VAL A 16 -98.79 0.56 -19.74
N VAL A 17 -99.12 0.48 -18.46
CA VAL A 17 -100.26 -0.31 -17.97
C VAL A 17 -101.28 0.67 -17.41
N LEU A 18 -102.43 0.68 -18.06
CA LEU A 18 -103.66 1.36 -17.67
C LEU A 18 -104.53 0.39 -16.84
N LEU A 19 -105.50 0.95 -16.09
CA LEU A 19 -106.50 0.36 -15.17
C LEU A 19 -106.08 0.37 -13.69
N ALA A 20 -106.86 0.83 -12.72
CA ALA A 20 -108.26 1.26 -12.70
C ALA A 20 -108.49 2.28 -11.57
N ALA A 21 -109.51 3.11 -11.73
CA ALA A 21 -109.99 4.04 -10.72
C ALA A 21 -110.47 3.30 -9.46
N CYS A 22 -110.06 3.79 -8.29
CA CYS A 22 -110.86 3.74 -7.07
C CYS A 22 -110.41 4.88 -6.16
N SER A 23 -111.34 5.78 -5.85
CA SER A 23 -111.17 6.84 -4.86
C SER A 23 -110.92 6.23 -3.48
N ALA A 24 -109.77 6.51 -2.87
CA ALA A 24 -109.57 6.39 -1.43
C ALA A 24 -108.35 7.22 -1.00
N ASP A 25 -108.63 8.40 -0.44
CA ASP A 25 -107.95 9.00 0.71
C ASP A 25 -106.40 8.99 0.70
N GLN A 26 -105.78 9.86 -0.10
CA GLN A 26 -104.39 10.24 0.15
C GLN A 26 -104.39 11.38 1.16
N GLY A 27 -104.15 11.00 2.42
CA GLY A 27 -104.06 11.91 3.54
C GLY A 27 -103.08 13.05 3.27
N ALA A 28 -103.37 14.20 3.86
CA ALA A 28 -102.58 15.43 3.83
C ALA A 28 -101.20 15.26 4.49
N GLY A 29 -100.32 14.49 3.85
CA GLY A 29 -98.91 14.34 4.22
C GLY A 29 -98.02 15.28 3.41
N LEU A 30 -96.92 15.73 4.02
CA LEU A 30 -95.87 16.50 3.34
C LEU A 30 -95.36 15.77 2.08
N PRO A 31 -94.79 16.50 1.10
CA PRO A 31 -94.18 15.86 -0.06
C PRO A 31 -93.02 14.94 0.39
N ALA A 32 -92.71 13.91 -0.40
CA ALA A 32 -91.69 12.92 -0.06
C ALA A 32 -90.64 12.79 -1.18
N ILE A 33 -89.36 13.01 -0.86
CA ILE A 33 -88.24 12.80 -1.79
C ILE A 33 -87.83 11.32 -1.77
N THR A 34 -87.95 10.65 -2.91
CA THR A 34 -87.60 9.24 -3.11
C THR A 34 -86.34 9.04 -3.94
N GLY A 35 -85.84 10.08 -4.61
CA GLY A 35 -84.55 10.11 -5.31
C GLY A 35 -83.78 11.38 -4.96
N GLN A 36 -82.59 11.22 -4.38
CA GLN A 36 -81.73 12.33 -3.95
C GLN A 36 -80.75 12.75 -5.05
N PRO A 37 -80.34 14.03 -5.10
CA PRO A 37 -79.23 14.44 -5.97
C PRO A 37 -77.92 13.80 -5.53
N ALA A 38 -77.08 13.41 -6.49
CA ALA A 38 -75.77 12.81 -6.23
C ALA A 38 -74.64 13.84 -6.37
N SER A 39 -73.66 13.77 -5.48
CA SER A 39 -72.41 14.52 -5.60
C SER A 39 -71.65 14.12 -6.89
N ALA A 40 -70.91 15.06 -7.47
CA ALA A 40 -70.18 14.84 -8.71
C ALA A 40 -68.88 15.66 -8.76
N VAL A 41 -67.89 15.16 -9.50
CA VAL A 41 -66.70 15.93 -9.88
C VAL A 41 -66.84 16.26 -11.36
N ILE A 42 -66.72 17.53 -11.72
CA ILE A 42 -66.75 17.99 -13.12
C ILE A 42 -65.41 18.62 -13.50
N ALA A 43 -65.03 18.50 -14.76
CA ALA A 43 -63.88 19.24 -15.30
C ALA A 43 -64.20 20.73 -15.40
N THR A 44 -63.19 21.60 -15.27
CA THR A 44 -63.34 23.04 -15.50
C THR A 44 -64.00 23.32 -16.85
N GLY A 45 -65.11 24.08 -16.84
CA GLY A 45 -65.90 24.40 -18.03
C GLY A 45 -66.95 23.35 -18.43
N SER A 46 -67.05 22.22 -17.72
CA SER A 46 -68.09 21.20 -17.93
C SER A 46 -69.31 21.42 -17.02
N ASN A 47 -70.30 20.52 -17.10
CA ASN A 47 -71.46 20.51 -16.21
C ASN A 47 -71.85 19.10 -15.78
N THR A 48 -72.68 19.01 -14.76
CA THR A 48 -73.39 17.80 -14.34
C THR A 48 -74.87 18.12 -14.14
N VAL A 49 -75.76 17.15 -14.36
CA VAL A 49 -77.18 17.30 -14.08
C VAL A 49 -77.49 16.68 -12.73
N LEU A 50 -77.88 17.52 -11.78
CA LEU A 50 -78.46 17.10 -10.52
C LEU A 50 -79.96 16.86 -10.74
N SER A 51 -80.49 15.80 -10.14
CA SER A 51 -81.91 15.44 -10.26
C SER A 51 -82.48 15.05 -8.91
N VAL A 52 -83.74 15.39 -8.68
CA VAL A 52 -84.53 14.92 -7.55
C VAL A 52 -85.75 14.16 -8.06
N VAL A 53 -86.16 13.12 -7.34
CA VAL A 53 -87.46 12.47 -7.55
C VAL A 53 -88.26 12.67 -6.26
N ALA A 54 -89.42 13.31 -6.38
CA ALA A 54 -90.31 13.58 -5.26
C ALA A 54 -91.76 13.28 -5.63
N ASN A 55 -92.52 12.77 -4.65
CA ASN A 55 -93.95 12.55 -4.74
C ASN A 55 -94.68 13.67 -3.95
N GLY A 56 -95.78 14.20 -4.49
CA GLY A 56 -96.58 15.28 -3.91
C GLY A 56 -97.67 15.74 -4.89
N ILE A 57 -98.59 16.60 -4.44
CA ILE A 57 -99.65 17.14 -5.31
C ILE A 57 -99.13 18.45 -5.95
N ASP A 58 -98.89 18.44 -7.27
CA ASP A 58 -98.32 19.58 -8.02
C ASP A 58 -97.05 20.19 -7.37
N PRO A 59 -95.98 19.39 -7.18
CA PRO A 59 -94.78 19.86 -6.48
C PRO A 59 -94.04 20.97 -7.25
N ALA A 60 -93.71 22.05 -6.55
CA ALA A 60 -92.83 23.11 -6.99
C ALA A 60 -91.40 22.88 -6.45
N TYR A 61 -90.40 23.20 -7.26
CA TYR A 61 -88.99 23.01 -6.93
C TYR A 61 -88.26 24.35 -6.86
N GLN A 62 -87.25 24.45 -6.00
CA GLN A 62 -86.28 25.55 -5.99
C GLN A 62 -84.90 25.01 -5.59
N TRP A 63 -83.93 25.10 -6.49
CA TRP A 63 -82.55 24.69 -6.18
C TRP A 63 -81.80 25.78 -5.42
N TYR A 64 -80.94 25.35 -4.51
CA TYR A 64 -80.04 26.18 -3.72
C TYR A 64 -78.59 25.78 -4.00
N LYS A 65 -77.70 26.77 -4.00
CA LYS A 65 -76.26 26.59 -4.03
C LYS A 65 -75.67 27.32 -2.84
N ASP A 66 -74.91 26.60 -2.01
CA ASP A 66 -74.21 27.15 -0.83
C ASP A 66 -75.13 27.98 0.08
N GLY A 67 -76.39 27.53 0.22
CA GLY A 67 -77.42 28.16 1.05
C GLY A 67 -78.22 29.30 0.40
N ALA A 68 -77.86 29.75 -0.81
CA ALA A 68 -78.60 30.78 -1.55
C ALA A 68 -79.48 30.17 -2.66
N PRO A 69 -80.69 30.68 -2.90
CA PRO A 69 -81.55 30.19 -3.98
C PRO A 69 -80.92 30.53 -5.35
N VAL A 70 -80.88 29.56 -6.26
CA VAL A 70 -80.44 29.77 -7.64
C VAL A 70 -81.62 30.30 -8.46
N ALA A 71 -81.47 31.49 -9.03
CA ALA A 71 -82.53 32.13 -9.81
C ALA A 71 -83.04 31.20 -10.93
N ASP A 72 -84.37 31.15 -11.08
CA ASP A 72 -85.11 30.42 -12.13
C ASP A 72 -84.88 28.89 -12.17
N ALA A 73 -84.17 28.32 -11.18
CA ALA A 73 -83.92 26.89 -11.07
C ALA A 73 -85.09 26.17 -10.40
N THR A 74 -86.23 26.07 -11.11
CA THR A 74 -87.50 25.57 -10.56
C THR A 74 -87.96 24.22 -11.13
N ALA A 75 -87.07 23.48 -11.79
CA ALA A 75 -87.34 22.15 -12.31
C ALA A 75 -86.84 21.04 -11.36
N ALA A 76 -87.33 19.81 -11.56
CA ALA A 76 -86.84 18.63 -10.83
C ALA A 76 -85.38 18.27 -11.16
N THR A 77 -84.78 18.93 -12.16
CA THR A 77 -83.36 18.82 -12.50
C THR A 77 -82.69 20.19 -12.53
N TYR A 78 -81.38 20.21 -12.27
CA TYR A 78 -80.55 21.41 -12.36
C TYR A 78 -79.19 21.08 -12.96
N THR A 79 -78.76 21.87 -13.95
CA THR A 79 -77.45 21.72 -14.58
C THR A 79 -76.41 22.55 -13.82
N ALA A 80 -75.60 21.89 -12.99
CA ALA A 80 -74.55 22.53 -12.22
C ALA A 80 -73.25 22.63 -13.03
N THR A 81 -72.74 23.84 -13.21
CA THR A 81 -71.48 24.15 -13.92
C THR A 81 -70.36 24.63 -12.99
N ALA A 82 -70.66 24.83 -11.71
CA ALA A 82 -69.75 25.42 -10.75
C ALA A 82 -69.63 24.57 -9.48
N ALA A 83 -68.46 24.62 -8.83
CA ALA A 83 -68.27 23.98 -7.54
C ALA A 83 -69.20 24.60 -6.48
N GLY A 84 -69.73 23.76 -5.59
CA GLY A 84 -70.62 24.18 -4.51
C GLY A 84 -71.42 23.01 -3.95
N THR A 85 -72.12 23.27 -2.85
CA THR A 85 -73.08 22.34 -2.25
C THR A 85 -74.48 22.70 -2.71
N TYR A 86 -75.13 21.75 -3.36
CA TYR A 86 -76.45 21.91 -3.94
C TYR A 86 -77.47 21.06 -3.20
N TYR A 87 -78.66 21.61 -3.00
CA TYR A 87 -79.84 20.89 -2.54
C TYR A 87 -81.08 21.55 -3.14
N VAL A 88 -82.19 20.82 -3.20
CA VAL A 88 -83.45 21.33 -3.72
C VAL A 88 -84.51 21.29 -2.64
N VAL A 89 -85.27 22.37 -2.56
CA VAL A 89 -86.45 22.48 -1.71
C VAL A 89 -87.66 22.16 -2.58
N VAL A 90 -88.48 21.20 -2.12
CA VAL A 90 -89.70 20.77 -2.78
C VAL A 90 -90.89 21.21 -1.93
N THR A 91 -91.83 21.94 -2.54
CA THR A 91 -93.02 22.47 -1.87
C THR A 91 -94.27 22.05 -2.60
N ASP A 92 -95.27 21.60 -1.86
CA ASP A 92 -96.64 21.36 -2.34
C ASP A 92 -97.65 22.02 -1.38
N PRO A 93 -98.98 21.92 -1.62
CA PRO A 93 -99.97 22.53 -0.72
C PRO A 93 -99.96 21.98 0.73
N ALA A 94 -99.39 20.80 0.98
CA ALA A 94 -99.29 20.21 2.31
C ALA A 94 -98.04 20.70 3.06
N GLY A 95 -96.99 21.15 2.35
CA GLY A 95 -95.85 21.86 2.93
C GLY A 95 -94.53 21.66 2.18
N THR A 96 -93.40 21.82 2.87
CA THR A 96 -92.06 21.90 2.25
C THR A 96 -91.08 20.91 2.88
N ILE A 97 -90.26 20.27 2.04
CA ILE A 97 -89.10 19.44 2.45
C ILE A 97 -87.85 19.78 1.63
N SER A 98 -86.66 19.53 2.19
CA SER A 98 -85.37 19.72 1.50
C SER A 98 -84.70 18.38 1.18
N SER A 99 -84.02 18.30 0.04
CA SER A 99 -83.17 17.15 -0.29
C SER A 99 -81.93 17.09 0.60
N ALA A 100 -81.22 15.96 0.56
CA ALA A 100 -79.85 15.89 1.01
C ALA A 100 -78.94 16.77 0.13
N ASN A 101 -77.78 17.14 0.68
CA ASN A 101 -76.76 17.91 -0.02
C ASN A 101 -76.01 17.04 -1.04
N ALA A 102 -75.87 17.54 -2.27
CA ALA A 102 -74.96 17.05 -3.29
C ALA A 102 -73.83 18.05 -3.49
N THR A 103 -72.58 17.62 -3.31
CA THR A 103 -71.41 18.47 -3.53
C THR A 103 -70.91 18.29 -4.96
N VAL A 104 -70.80 19.40 -5.69
CA VAL A 104 -70.11 19.44 -6.98
C VAL A 104 -68.73 20.04 -6.75
N THR A 105 -67.67 19.33 -7.16
CA THR A 105 -66.31 19.88 -7.20
C THR A 105 -65.86 20.07 -8.64
N VAL A 106 -65.05 21.10 -8.87
CA VAL A 106 -64.46 21.40 -10.18
C VAL A 106 -62.96 21.10 -10.10
N THR A 107 -62.47 20.26 -11.02
CA THR A 107 -61.05 19.86 -11.09
C THR A 107 -60.48 20.23 -12.46
N ASP A 108 -59.28 20.80 -12.49
CA ASP A 108 -58.55 21.03 -13.73
C ASP A 108 -57.95 19.73 -14.28
N GLY A 109 -57.88 19.62 -15.61
CA GLY A 109 -57.18 18.53 -16.29
C GLY A 109 -55.68 18.50 -15.96
N PRO A 110 -55.02 17.37 -16.17
CA PRO A 110 -53.58 17.28 -15.97
C PRO A 110 -52.83 18.13 -17.00
N ALA A 111 -51.72 18.76 -16.60
CA ALA A 111 -50.84 19.50 -17.51
C ALA A 111 -49.37 19.11 -17.29
N ILE A 112 -48.65 18.79 -18.36
CA ILE A 112 -47.22 18.44 -18.28
C ILE A 112 -46.38 19.71 -18.38
N VAL A 113 -45.52 19.93 -17.38
CA VAL A 113 -44.62 21.11 -17.29
C VAL A 113 -43.17 20.77 -17.62
N THR A 114 -42.73 19.52 -17.39
CA THR A 114 -41.41 19.03 -17.80
C THR A 114 -41.58 17.76 -18.64
N GLN A 115 -41.05 17.79 -19.87
CA GLN A 115 -41.12 16.68 -20.82
C GLN A 115 -39.93 15.70 -20.64
N PRO A 116 -40.13 14.40 -20.93
CA PRO A 116 -39.01 13.45 -20.98
C PRO A 116 -38.03 13.80 -22.09
N ARG A 117 -36.75 13.48 -21.89
CA ARG A 117 -35.65 13.81 -22.83
C ARG A 117 -35.15 12.56 -23.52
N SER A 118 -34.85 12.70 -24.82
CA SER A 118 -34.21 11.64 -25.61
C SER A 118 -32.79 11.36 -25.11
N ALA A 119 -32.33 10.11 -25.22
CA ALA A 119 -31.02 9.68 -24.76
C ALA A 119 -30.42 8.59 -25.65
N THR A 120 -29.09 8.43 -25.59
CA THR A 120 -28.39 7.27 -26.15
C THR A 120 -27.69 6.56 -25.00
N ILE A 121 -27.97 5.26 -24.84
CA ILE A 121 -27.47 4.41 -23.77
C ILE A 121 -26.59 3.29 -24.33
N LEU A 122 -25.71 2.73 -23.51
CA LEU A 122 -24.93 1.55 -23.90
C LEU A 122 -25.74 0.28 -23.68
N ALA A 123 -25.54 -0.74 -24.53
CA ALA A 123 -26.17 -2.04 -24.36
C ALA A 123 -25.97 -2.60 -22.94
N GLY A 124 -27.06 -2.97 -22.28
CA GLY A 124 -27.06 -3.46 -20.90
C GLY A 124 -27.13 -2.39 -19.80
N THR A 125 -27.25 -1.11 -20.15
CA THR A 125 -27.51 0.00 -19.21
C THR A 125 -28.93 0.55 -19.39
N SER A 126 -29.37 1.45 -18.51
CA SER A 126 -30.65 2.16 -18.61
C SER A 126 -30.49 3.66 -18.37
N GLN A 127 -31.45 4.45 -18.88
CA GLN A 127 -31.60 5.87 -18.60
C GLN A 127 -32.98 6.10 -17.96
N THR A 128 -33.00 6.80 -16.83
CA THR A 128 -34.25 7.27 -16.22
C THR A 128 -34.85 8.38 -17.07
N LEU A 129 -36.05 8.15 -17.59
CA LEU A 129 -36.93 9.15 -18.16
C LEU A 129 -37.82 9.69 -17.03
N GLU A 130 -38.13 10.98 -17.07
CA GLU A 130 -38.94 11.65 -16.06
C GLU A 130 -39.93 12.63 -16.70
N VAL A 131 -41.08 12.81 -16.04
CA VAL A 131 -42.08 13.82 -16.38
C VAL A 131 -42.47 14.58 -15.13
N GLU A 132 -42.71 15.88 -15.26
CA GLU A 132 -43.34 16.69 -14.20
C GLU A 132 -44.68 17.18 -14.70
N ALA A 133 -45.74 16.94 -13.93
CA ALA A 133 -47.10 17.30 -14.27
C ALA A 133 -47.84 17.93 -13.09
N THR A 134 -48.75 18.85 -13.39
CA THR A 134 -49.66 19.50 -12.44
C THR A 134 -51.08 18.96 -12.58
N GLY A 135 -51.85 19.05 -11.51
CA GLY A 135 -53.23 18.55 -11.41
C GLY A 135 -53.43 17.67 -10.16
N ALA A 136 -54.68 17.53 -9.72
CA ALA A 136 -55.01 16.71 -8.56
C ALA A 136 -55.25 15.24 -8.97
N GLY A 137 -54.80 14.29 -8.14
CA GLY A 137 -55.08 12.86 -8.34
C GLY A 137 -54.49 12.26 -9.61
N LEU A 138 -53.25 12.63 -9.95
CA LEU A 138 -52.57 12.18 -11.17
C LEU A 138 -52.23 10.69 -11.11
N SER A 139 -52.42 10.03 -12.24
CA SER A 139 -51.95 8.67 -12.53
C SER A 139 -51.13 8.69 -13.82
N TYR A 140 -50.13 7.83 -13.92
CA TYR A 140 -49.19 7.78 -15.04
C TYR A 140 -49.24 6.43 -15.72
N GLN A 141 -48.99 6.40 -17.03
CA GLN A 141 -48.77 5.18 -17.79
C GLN A 141 -47.77 5.44 -18.91
N TRP A 142 -46.57 4.85 -18.81
CA TRP A 142 -45.57 4.94 -19.87
C TRP A 142 -45.88 3.99 -21.03
N HIS A 143 -45.54 4.43 -22.23
CA HIS A 143 -45.65 3.69 -23.47
C HIS A 143 -44.26 3.57 -24.13
N LYS A 144 -44.03 2.47 -24.83
CA LYS A 144 -42.90 2.27 -25.73
C LYS A 144 -43.46 1.96 -27.12
N ASP A 145 -43.07 2.76 -28.10
CA ASP A 145 -43.49 2.63 -29.51
C ASP A 145 -45.02 2.50 -29.65
N GLY A 146 -45.75 3.31 -28.87
CA GLY A 146 -47.22 3.35 -28.83
C GLY A 146 -47.90 2.23 -28.02
N THR A 147 -47.15 1.33 -27.39
CA THR A 147 -47.70 0.24 -26.56
C THR A 147 -47.46 0.51 -25.07
N ALA A 148 -48.49 0.35 -24.24
CA ALA A 148 -48.39 0.56 -22.80
C ALA A 148 -47.42 -0.44 -22.15
N ILE A 149 -46.52 0.07 -21.31
CA ILE A 149 -45.56 -0.73 -20.55
C ILE A 149 -46.22 -1.16 -19.24
N ALA A 150 -46.46 -2.45 -19.07
CA ALA A 150 -47.15 -2.98 -17.89
C ALA A 150 -46.43 -2.57 -16.58
N GLY A 151 -47.18 -1.97 -15.64
CA GLY A 151 -46.67 -1.56 -14.33
C GLY A 151 -45.88 -0.26 -14.30
N ALA A 152 -45.65 0.39 -15.44
CA ALA A 152 -44.93 1.67 -15.49
C ALA A 152 -45.84 2.85 -15.14
N THR A 153 -46.21 2.97 -13.86
CA THR A 153 -47.22 3.91 -13.36
C THR A 153 -46.67 5.05 -12.49
N LEU A 154 -45.35 5.27 -12.53
CA LEU A 154 -44.68 6.35 -11.82
C LEU A 154 -44.38 7.53 -12.76
N ALA A 155 -44.05 8.68 -12.18
CA ALA A 155 -43.58 9.86 -12.91
C ALA A 155 -42.20 9.66 -13.57
N THR A 156 -41.52 8.55 -13.28
CA THR A 156 -40.24 8.15 -13.86
C THR A 156 -40.28 6.75 -14.43
N TYR A 157 -39.40 6.45 -15.38
CA TYR A 157 -39.23 5.12 -15.97
C TYR A 157 -37.79 4.88 -16.44
N ASP A 158 -37.16 3.79 -16.01
CA ASP A 158 -35.82 3.41 -16.45
C ASP A 158 -35.87 2.67 -17.80
N ALA A 159 -35.59 3.40 -18.88
CA ALA A 159 -35.56 2.86 -20.22
C ALA A 159 -34.21 2.20 -20.52
N ALA A 160 -34.22 0.89 -20.78
CA ALA A 160 -33.03 0.08 -21.10
C ALA A 160 -32.95 -0.39 -22.56
N GLU A 161 -33.97 -0.09 -23.36
CA GLU A 161 -34.12 -0.61 -24.71
C GLU A 161 -34.26 0.52 -25.73
N THR A 162 -33.90 0.23 -26.99
CA THR A 162 -34.17 1.15 -28.09
C THR A 162 -35.68 1.25 -28.29
N GLY A 163 -36.19 2.48 -28.37
CA GLY A 163 -37.60 2.76 -28.60
C GLY A 163 -37.94 4.23 -28.40
N THR A 164 -39.16 4.58 -28.75
CA THR A 164 -39.75 5.89 -28.51
C THR A 164 -40.66 5.80 -27.30
N TYR A 165 -40.41 6.61 -26.29
CA TYR A 165 -41.12 6.57 -25.01
C TYR A 165 -41.96 7.83 -24.80
N ASP A 166 -43.19 7.66 -24.35
CA ASP A 166 -44.08 8.74 -23.93
C ASP A 166 -44.88 8.31 -22.69
N VAL A 167 -45.44 9.27 -21.96
CA VAL A 167 -46.25 9.01 -20.78
C VAL A 167 -47.58 9.72 -20.88
N VAL A 168 -48.66 8.98 -20.60
CA VAL A 168 -50.00 9.53 -20.47
C VAL A 168 -50.27 9.80 -19.00
N VAL A 169 -50.61 11.05 -18.68
CA VAL A 169 -50.97 11.50 -17.33
C VAL A 169 -52.47 11.73 -17.30
N THR A 170 -53.17 11.09 -16.35
CA THR A 170 -54.64 11.09 -16.27
C THR A 170 -55.11 11.48 -14.87
N ASN A 171 -56.19 12.26 -14.81
CA ASN A 171 -56.99 12.47 -13.60
C ASN A 171 -58.50 12.41 -13.91
N ALA A 172 -59.35 12.71 -12.91
CA ALA A 172 -60.80 12.67 -13.06
C ALA A 172 -61.36 13.66 -14.11
N ALA A 173 -60.61 14.71 -14.47
CA ALA A 173 -61.01 15.71 -15.45
C ALA A 173 -60.54 15.41 -16.88
N GLY A 174 -59.60 14.47 -17.06
CA GLY A 174 -59.14 14.05 -18.38
C GLY A 174 -57.70 13.52 -18.39
N SER A 175 -57.10 13.44 -19.58
CA SER A 175 -55.74 12.94 -19.79
C SER A 175 -54.95 13.82 -20.74
N VAL A 176 -53.62 13.88 -20.54
CA VAL A 176 -52.66 14.53 -21.43
C VAL A 176 -51.49 13.59 -21.70
N ALA A 177 -50.99 13.55 -22.93
CA ALA A 177 -49.80 12.77 -23.29
C ALA A 177 -48.56 13.67 -23.38
N SER A 178 -47.40 13.15 -22.97
CA SER A 178 -46.11 13.84 -23.12
C SER A 178 -45.68 13.90 -24.59
N SER A 179 -44.67 14.73 -24.87
CA SER A 179 -43.87 14.54 -26.09
C SER A 179 -43.08 13.23 -26.00
N SER A 180 -42.78 12.66 -27.15
CA SER A 180 -41.97 11.45 -27.24
C SER A 180 -40.47 11.70 -27.00
N ALA A 181 -39.84 10.83 -26.23
CA ALA A 181 -38.39 10.75 -26.02
C ALA A 181 -37.83 9.50 -26.71
N ALA A 182 -36.88 9.68 -27.63
CA ALA A 182 -36.20 8.58 -28.28
C ALA A 182 -35.04 8.07 -27.40
N VAL A 183 -35.05 6.79 -27.09
CA VAL A 183 -33.92 6.09 -26.46
C VAL A 183 -33.28 5.20 -27.51
N ALA A 184 -31.99 5.38 -27.74
CA ALA A 184 -31.20 4.55 -28.65
C ALA A 184 -30.19 3.72 -27.84
N VAL A 185 -30.16 2.40 -28.06
CA VAL A 185 -29.12 1.52 -27.52
C VAL A 185 -27.97 1.42 -28.52
N SER A 186 -26.80 1.94 -28.15
CA SER A 186 -25.57 1.75 -28.90
C SER A 186 -24.90 0.43 -28.50
N ALA A 187 -24.60 -0.42 -29.49
CA ALA A 187 -23.87 -1.68 -29.31
C ALA A 187 -22.35 -1.48 -29.26
N THR A 188 -21.85 -0.32 -29.67
CA THR A 188 -20.41 -0.07 -29.79
C THR A 188 -20.00 1.01 -28.80
N LEU A 189 -19.35 0.58 -27.71
CA LEU A 189 -18.44 1.46 -26.99
C LEU A 189 -17.21 1.68 -27.90
N ALA A 190 -16.72 2.92 -27.99
CA ALA A 190 -15.49 3.20 -28.73
C ALA A 190 -14.28 2.79 -27.88
N GLU A 191 -13.21 2.30 -28.53
CA GLU A 191 -11.92 2.11 -27.86
C GLU A 191 -11.44 3.45 -27.27
N PRO A 192 -10.66 3.43 -26.18
CA PRO A 192 -10.09 4.66 -25.64
C PRO A 192 -9.16 5.31 -26.67
N GLU A 193 -9.06 6.64 -26.63
CA GLU A 193 -8.12 7.39 -27.45
C GLU A 193 -7.10 8.10 -26.55
N ILE A 194 -5.82 8.04 -26.92
CA ILE A 194 -4.76 8.79 -26.23
C ILE A 194 -4.72 10.20 -26.83
N THR A 195 -5.17 11.18 -26.06
CA THR A 195 -5.21 12.60 -26.47
C THR A 195 -3.89 13.32 -26.21
N THR A 196 -3.09 12.84 -25.25
CA THR A 196 -1.76 13.39 -24.93
C THR A 196 -0.78 12.27 -24.64
N GLN A 197 0.28 12.18 -25.44
CA GLN A 197 1.33 11.18 -25.27
C GLN A 197 2.23 11.50 -24.05
N PRO A 198 2.77 10.48 -23.36
CA PRO A 198 3.81 10.71 -22.38
C PRO A 198 5.06 11.28 -23.05
N ALA A 199 5.69 12.26 -22.40
CA ALA A 199 6.91 12.89 -22.89
C ALA A 199 8.16 12.19 -22.33
N ALA A 200 9.21 12.10 -23.13
CA ALA A 200 10.53 11.67 -22.66
C ALA A 200 11.08 12.66 -21.60
N GLN A 201 11.87 12.14 -20.67
CA GLN A 201 12.46 12.92 -19.57
C GLN A 201 13.95 12.64 -19.43
N THR A 202 14.68 13.65 -18.99
CA THR A 202 16.05 13.50 -18.48
C THR A 202 16.09 14.11 -17.09
N VAL A 203 16.43 13.30 -16.09
CA VAL A 203 16.48 13.71 -14.68
C VAL A 203 17.84 13.37 -14.08
N ASN A 204 18.26 14.08 -13.05
CA ASN A 204 19.45 13.66 -12.30
C ASN A 204 19.10 12.52 -11.34
N SER A 205 20.04 11.60 -11.11
CA SER A 205 19.88 10.54 -10.11
C SER A 205 19.53 11.14 -8.75
N GLY A 206 18.58 10.52 -8.03
CA GLY A 206 18.08 11.01 -6.75
C GLY A 206 16.93 12.03 -6.85
N THR A 207 16.52 12.43 -8.07
CA THR A 207 15.43 13.40 -8.28
C THR A 207 14.16 12.72 -8.79
N ARG A 208 13.00 13.38 -8.63
CA ARG A 208 11.71 12.83 -9.06
C ARG A 208 11.57 12.82 -10.58
N ALA A 209 11.08 11.71 -11.15
CA ALA A 209 10.57 11.64 -12.52
C ALA A 209 9.05 11.45 -12.55
N THR A 210 8.36 11.93 -13.58
CA THR A 210 6.92 11.71 -13.72
C THR A 210 6.47 11.66 -15.16
N PHE A 211 5.83 10.57 -15.54
CA PHE A 211 5.09 10.44 -16.78
C PHE A 211 3.59 10.71 -16.58
N THR A 212 2.98 11.37 -17.55
CA THR A 212 1.53 11.64 -17.60
C THR A 212 1.00 11.28 -18.97
N VAL A 213 -0.21 10.72 -19.03
CA VAL A 213 -0.95 10.47 -20.27
C VAL A 213 -2.30 11.15 -20.20
N GLY A 214 -2.75 11.72 -21.32
CA GLY A 214 -4.13 12.17 -21.50
C GLY A 214 -4.89 11.13 -22.32
N ALA A 215 -6.08 10.74 -21.88
CA ALA A 215 -6.93 9.80 -22.60
C ALA A 215 -8.41 10.18 -22.51
N SER A 216 -9.16 9.90 -23.57
CA SER A 216 -10.62 9.97 -23.61
C SER A 216 -11.23 8.56 -23.72
N GLY A 217 -12.51 8.45 -23.36
CA GLY A 217 -13.25 7.18 -23.37
C GLY A 217 -14.07 6.99 -22.10
N THR A 218 -15.09 6.12 -22.17
CA THR A 218 -15.92 5.78 -21.01
C THR A 218 -15.22 4.70 -20.17
N SER A 219 -15.14 4.92 -18.85
CA SER A 219 -14.61 3.95 -17.86
C SER A 219 -13.23 3.38 -18.22
N VAL A 220 -12.27 4.26 -18.52
CA VAL A 220 -10.92 3.86 -18.90
C VAL A 220 -10.07 3.42 -17.69
N ALA A 221 -9.25 2.40 -17.89
CA ALA A 221 -8.24 1.92 -16.96
C ALA A 221 -6.85 2.02 -17.58
N TYR A 222 -5.83 2.24 -16.74
CA TYR A 222 -4.43 2.41 -17.18
C TYR A 222 -3.55 1.28 -16.66
N GLN A 223 -2.49 0.98 -17.39
CA GLN A 223 -1.37 0.15 -16.91
C GLN A 223 -0.07 0.65 -17.54
N TRP A 224 0.90 1.07 -16.71
CA TRP A 224 2.22 1.47 -17.18
C TRP A 224 3.17 0.27 -17.33
N TYR A 225 4.08 0.38 -18.29
CA TYR A 225 5.11 -0.61 -18.59
C TYR A 225 6.48 0.09 -18.66
N ARG A 226 7.53 -0.61 -18.24
CA ARG A 226 8.94 -0.23 -18.45
C ARG A 226 9.62 -1.29 -19.29
N ASN A 227 10.15 -0.92 -20.45
CA ASN A 227 10.83 -1.84 -21.38
C ASN A 227 9.99 -3.07 -21.73
N GLY A 228 8.66 -2.90 -21.87
CA GLY A 228 7.72 -3.98 -22.16
C GLY A 228 7.21 -4.76 -20.95
N THR A 229 7.76 -4.59 -19.76
CA THR A 229 7.31 -5.26 -18.53
C THR A 229 6.34 -4.38 -17.75
N ALA A 230 5.21 -4.95 -17.30
CA ALA A 230 4.21 -4.23 -16.53
C ALA A 230 4.76 -3.79 -15.16
N ILE A 231 4.48 -2.54 -14.77
CA ILE A 231 4.84 -1.99 -13.47
C ILE A 231 3.67 -2.23 -12.50
N ALA A 232 3.89 -3.06 -11.48
CA ALA A 232 2.84 -3.39 -10.51
C ALA A 232 2.26 -2.14 -9.83
N GLY A 233 0.93 -2.06 -9.77
CA GLY A 233 0.19 -0.96 -9.12
C GLY A 233 0.13 0.36 -9.90
N ALA A 234 0.87 0.51 -11.00
CA ALA A 234 0.87 1.73 -11.81
C ALA A 234 -0.36 1.82 -12.73
N THR A 235 -1.51 2.17 -12.13
CA THR A 235 -2.85 2.11 -12.77
C THR A 235 -3.53 3.46 -12.96
N GLY A 236 -2.82 4.56 -12.69
CA GLY A 236 -3.32 5.93 -12.89
C GLY A 236 -2.86 6.57 -14.21
N ALA A 237 -3.49 7.68 -14.58
CA ALA A 237 -3.08 8.52 -15.72
C ALA A 237 -1.70 9.20 -15.50
N ARG A 238 -1.17 9.16 -14.27
CA ARG A 238 0.16 9.64 -13.89
C ARG A 238 0.94 8.50 -13.23
N TYR A 239 2.19 8.32 -13.64
CA TYR A 239 3.16 7.46 -12.98
C TYR A 239 4.34 8.30 -12.48
N THR A 240 4.63 8.23 -11.18
CA THR A 240 5.68 9.03 -10.53
C THR A 240 6.74 8.10 -9.96
N ILE A 241 8.00 8.42 -10.22
CA ILE A 241 9.16 7.79 -9.60
C ILE A 241 9.69 8.81 -8.58
N PRO A 242 9.47 8.62 -7.27
CA PRO A 242 9.77 9.64 -6.26
C PRO A 242 11.26 10.02 -6.22
N VAL A 243 12.13 9.04 -6.41
CA VAL A 243 13.59 9.16 -6.42
C VAL A 243 14.11 8.29 -7.57
N ALA A 244 14.36 8.90 -8.73
CA ALA A 244 14.81 8.18 -9.92
C ALA A 244 16.27 7.76 -9.79
N GLY A 245 16.53 6.47 -9.94
CA GLY A 245 17.86 5.89 -10.10
C GLY A 245 18.07 5.38 -11.52
N ALA A 246 19.28 4.95 -11.86
CA ALA A 246 19.53 4.56 -13.25
C ALA A 246 18.83 3.28 -13.69
N ASN A 247 18.41 2.43 -12.76
CA ASN A 247 17.56 1.27 -13.06
C ASN A 247 16.16 1.69 -13.51
N ASP A 248 15.76 2.94 -13.27
CA ASP A 248 14.54 3.52 -13.82
C ASP A 248 14.72 3.99 -15.27
N ALA A 249 15.96 4.14 -15.75
CA ALA A 249 16.17 4.48 -17.15
C ALA A 249 15.59 3.39 -18.06
N GLY A 250 14.93 3.81 -19.14
CA GLY A 250 14.22 2.90 -20.03
C GLY A 250 13.11 3.57 -20.80
N THR A 251 12.40 2.80 -21.59
CA THR A 251 11.24 3.26 -22.35
C THR A 251 9.96 2.94 -21.58
N TYR A 252 9.17 3.97 -21.29
CA TYR A 252 7.88 3.86 -20.62
C TYR A 252 6.74 3.95 -21.63
N THR A 253 5.80 3.02 -21.54
CA THR A 253 4.54 3.03 -22.29
C THR A 253 3.38 2.84 -21.34
N VAL A 254 2.19 3.28 -21.73
CA VAL A 254 0.96 3.03 -20.98
C VAL A 254 -0.09 2.46 -21.91
N THR A 255 -0.76 1.40 -21.46
CA THR A 255 -1.95 0.87 -22.12
C THR A 255 -3.18 1.46 -21.45
N VAL A 256 -4.06 2.04 -22.24
CA VAL A 256 -5.36 2.55 -21.83
C VAL A 256 -6.43 1.61 -22.38
N LYS A 257 -7.28 1.07 -21.52
CA LYS A 257 -8.28 0.05 -21.88
C LYS A 257 -9.66 0.40 -21.35
N ASN A 258 -10.69 0.06 -22.11
CA ASN A 258 -12.08 -0.06 -21.63
C ASN A 258 -12.67 -1.39 -22.12
N THR A 259 -13.98 -1.58 -22.02
CA THR A 259 -14.64 -2.82 -22.48
C THR A 259 -14.70 -2.96 -24.00
N ALA A 260 -14.49 -1.88 -24.77
CA ALA A 260 -14.45 -1.91 -26.22
C ALA A 260 -13.10 -2.39 -26.77
N GLY A 261 -12.00 -2.06 -26.09
CA GLY A 261 -10.66 -2.41 -26.52
C GLY A 261 -9.59 -1.63 -25.77
N SER A 262 -8.38 -1.59 -26.33
CA SER A 262 -7.22 -0.96 -25.70
C SER A 262 -6.27 -0.33 -26.70
N VAL A 263 -5.72 0.82 -26.33
CA VAL A 263 -4.67 1.53 -27.06
C VAL A 263 -3.41 1.64 -26.21
N THR A 264 -2.24 1.52 -26.82
CA THR A 264 -0.93 1.70 -26.16
C THR A 264 -0.27 2.97 -26.64
N SER A 265 0.32 3.74 -25.71
CA SER A 265 1.02 4.98 -26.02
C SER A 265 2.30 4.74 -26.84
N ALA A 266 2.82 5.82 -27.43
CA ALA A 266 4.21 5.85 -27.85
C ALA A 266 5.16 5.68 -26.65
N GLY A 267 6.37 5.22 -26.91
CA GLY A 267 7.41 5.06 -25.89
C GLY A 267 8.03 6.39 -25.47
N ALA A 268 7.98 6.70 -24.17
CA ALA A 268 8.64 7.83 -23.55
C ALA A 268 9.94 7.38 -22.86
N ALA A 269 11.09 7.83 -23.35
CA ALA A 269 12.37 7.47 -22.75
C ALA A 269 12.60 8.24 -21.43
N LEU A 270 12.96 7.53 -20.35
CA LEU A 270 13.61 8.11 -19.18
C LEU A 270 15.13 7.95 -19.34
N ALA A 271 15.83 9.07 -19.45
CA ALA A 271 17.27 9.12 -19.21
C ALA A 271 17.51 9.60 -17.77
N VAL A 272 18.40 8.94 -17.06
CA VAL A 272 18.83 9.37 -15.72
C VAL A 272 20.30 9.75 -15.81
N ASN A 273 20.58 11.04 -15.64
CA ASN A 273 21.93 11.56 -15.51
C ASN A 273 22.50 11.09 -14.17
N VAL A 274 23.45 10.18 -14.27
CA VAL A 274 24.16 9.63 -13.12
C VAL A 274 25.51 10.33 -13.01
N LEU A 275 25.91 10.67 -11.79
CA LEU A 275 27.30 11.07 -11.55
C LEU A 275 28.21 9.92 -11.96
N ALA A 276 29.28 10.24 -12.69
CA ALA A 276 30.25 9.25 -13.12
C ALA A 276 30.78 8.47 -11.91
N ALA A 277 30.82 7.15 -12.04
CA ALA A 277 31.48 6.27 -11.08
C ALA A 277 32.89 6.78 -10.75
N GLY A 278 33.24 6.85 -9.46
CA GLY A 278 34.62 7.09 -9.04
C GLY A 278 35.58 6.08 -9.66
N THR A 279 36.86 6.44 -9.79
CA THR A 279 37.88 5.66 -10.52
C THR A 279 37.91 4.19 -10.10
N ASN A 280 37.75 3.87 -8.81
CA ASN A 280 37.75 2.47 -8.38
C ASN A 280 36.37 1.80 -8.43
N THR A 281 35.24 2.52 -8.39
CA THR A 281 33.95 1.93 -8.83
C THR A 281 34.06 1.42 -10.27
N ALA A 282 34.71 2.17 -11.17
CA ALA A 282 34.95 1.72 -12.55
C ALA A 282 35.89 0.50 -12.62
N ALA A 283 36.93 0.46 -11.79
CA ALA A 283 37.87 -0.67 -11.71
C ALA A 283 37.20 -1.95 -11.20
N VAL A 284 36.40 -1.86 -10.14
CA VAL A 284 35.61 -2.97 -9.59
C VAL A 284 34.62 -3.48 -10.65
N VAL A 285 33.88 -2.59 -11.34
CA VAL A 285 32.96 -3.02 -12.41
C VAL A 285 33.69 -3.75 -13.53
N ASN A 286 34.87 -3.27 -13.93
CA ASN A 286 35.68 -3.94 -14.94
C ASN A 286 36.14 -5.34 -14.46
N ALA A 287 36.61 -5.46 -13.21
CA ALA A 287 37.00 -6.73 -12.62
C ALA A 287 35.80 -7.70 -12.44
N ALA A 288 34.62 -7.17 -12.10
CA ALA A 288 33.39 -7.94 -11.98
C ALA A 288 32.96 -8.52 -13.33
N ASN A 289 33.00 -7.72 -14.38
CA ASN A 289 32.72 -8.19 -15.73
C ASN A 289 33.78 -9.18 -16.23
N ALA A 290 35.06 -9.00 -15.86
CA ALA A 290 36.10 -9.98 -16.15
C ALA A 290 35.84 -11.33 -15.44
N PHE A 291 35.41 -11.29 -14.18
CA PHE A 291 34.99 -12.50 -13.45
C PHE A 291 33.77 -13.16 -14.12
N LEU A 292 32.71 -12.41 -14.41
CA LEU A 292 31.53 -12.91 -15.12
C LEU A 292 31.89 -13.55 -16.47
N ALA A 293 32.87 -13.00 -17.20
CA ALA A 293 33.31 -13.56 -18.48
C ALA A 293 33.92 -14.97 -18.34
N THR A 294 34.45 -15.33 -17.17
CA THR A 294 35.00 -16.67 -16.89
C THR A 294 33.93 -17.71 -16.51
N LEU A 295 32.71 -17.28 -16.20
CA LEU A 295 31.64 -18.16 -15.67
C LEU A 295 30.81 -18.81 -16.78
N SER A 296 30.34 -20.03 -16.51
CA SER A 296 29.40 -20.76 -17.37
C SER A 296 28.04 -20.06 -17.46
N ALA A 297 27.19 -20.46 -18.41
CA ALA A 297 25.83 -19.92 -18.52
C ALA A 297 25.00 -20.18 -17.24
N ASP A 298 25.10 -21.39 -16.68
CA ASP A 298 24.38 -21.77 -15.46
C ASP A 298 24.83 -20.93 -14.26
N GLN A 299 26.14 -20.72 -14.10
CA GLN A 299 26.72 -19.89 -13.05
C GLN A 299 26.31 -18.40 -13.13
N LYS A 300 25.81 -17.95 -14.29
CA LYS A 300 25.32 -16.58 -14.54
C LYS A 300 23.80 -16.49 -14.57
N THR A 301 23.07 -17.59 -14.41
CA THR A 301 21.62 -17.56 -14.46
C THR A 301 21.09 -16.77 -13.27
N VAL A 302 20.32 -15.71 -13.51
CA VAL A 302 19.77 -14.91 -12.42
C VAL A 302 18.93 -15.78 -11.49
N ALA A 303 19.27 -15.79 -10.21
CA ALA A 303 18.60 -16.60 -9.21
C ALA A 303 17.11 -16.25 -9.10
N THR A 304 16.27 -17.27 -9.06
CA THR A 304 14.84 -17.14 -8.76
C THR A 304 14.52 -17.36 -7.28
N SER A 305 15.48 -17.92 -6.53
CA SER A 305 15.46 -18.06 -5.08
C SER A 305 16.29 -16.95 -4.46
N THR A 306 15.91 -16.50 -3.27
CA THR A 306 16.70 -15.56 -2.48
C THR A 306 17.95 -16.21 -1.89
N THR A 307 18.19 -17.51 -2.09
CA THR A 307 19.47 -18.16 -1.80
C THR A 307 19.76 -19.18 -2.89
N ALA A 308 20.97 -19.15 -3.46
CA ALA A 308 21.36 -20.06 -4.54
C ALA A 308 22.89 -20.20 -4.60
N PRO A 309 23.46 -21.35 -4.17
CA PRO A 309 24.92 -21.53 -4.10
C PRO A 309 25.58 -21.80 -5.46
N THR A 310 24.79 -21.93 -6.53
CA THR A 310 25.23 -22.34 -7.87
C THR A 310 25.24 -21.20 -8.89
N THR A 311 24.78 -20.00 -8.51
CA THR A 311 24.79 -18.82 -9.38
C THR A 311 25.35 -17.62 -8.63
N VAL A 312 25.94 -16.71 -9.39
CA VAL A 312 26.50 -15.45 -8.89
C VAL A 312 25.51 -14.28 -8.97
N LEU A 313 24.48 -14.33 -9.82
CA LEU A 313 23.63 -13.17 -10.13
C LEU A 313 22.27 -13.23 -9.44
N PHE A 314 21.90 -12.15 -8.73
CA PHE A 314 20.62 -11.96 -8.04
C PHE A 314 19.99 -10.64 -8.47
N ASN A 315 18.67 -10.52 -8.39
CA ASN A 315 17.98 -9.27 -8.72
C ASN A 315 18.24 -8.18 -7.66
N TYR A 316 18.41 -6.93 -8.11
CA TYR A 316 18.45 -5.77 -7.20
C TYR A 316 17.04 -5.46 -6.71
N ALA A 317 16.64 -6.11 -5.62
CA ALA A 317 15.28 -6.09 -5.09
C ALA A 317 15.29 -6.25 -3.56
N LEU A 318 14.26 -5.71 -2.91
CA LEU A 318 14.10 -5.73 -1.45
C LEU A 318 14.17 -7.16 -0.88
N GLU A 319 13.66 -8.16 -1.60
CA GLU A 319 13.67 -9.57 -1.16
C GLU A 319 15.08 -10.14 -1.04
N ASN A 320 16.00 -9.71 -1.92
CA ASN A 320 17.42 -10.04 -1.81
C ASN A 320 18.15 -9.10 -0.84
N ALA A 321 17.46 -8.03 -0.40
CA ALA A 321 17.99 -7.06 0.55
C ALA A 321 17.85 -7.46 2.01
N ILE A 322 16.83 -8.24 2.31
CA ILE A 322 16.51 -8.70 3.66
C ILE A 322 17.27 -9.96 4.09
N GLN A 323 18.10 -10.57 3.22
CA GLN A 323 18.75 -11.87 3.44
C GLN A 323 20.21 -11.80 3.91
N TRP A 324 20.69 -10.67 4.44
CA TRP A 324 22.10 -10.52 4.83
C TRP A 324 22.35 -10.78 6.30
N THR A 325 22.22 -12.03 6.71
CA THR A 325 22.31 -12.38 8.13
C THR A 325 23.76 -12.32 8.67
N ASN A 326 23.93 -11.87 9.91
CA ASN A 326 25.09 -12.18 10.74
C ASN A 326 25.10 -13.65 11.23
N LEU A 327 24.00 -14.38 11.00
CA LEU A 327 23.82 -15.76 11.45
C LEU A 327 24.05 -16.78 10.32
N PRO A 328 24.49 -18.02 10.64
CA PRO A 328 24.64 -19.09 9.66
C PRO A 328 23.30 -19.37 8.92
N GLY A 329 23.30 -19.21 7.60
CA GLY A 329 22.18 -19.53 6.70
C GLY A 329 22.67 -19.76 5.26
N ASP A 330 21.79 -20.21 4.36
CA ASP A 330 22.11 -20.31 2.95
C ASP A 330 22.56 -18.94 2.41
N ARG A 331 23.81 -18.86 1.93
CA ARG A 331 24.40 -17.62 1.40
C ARG A 331 24.12 -17.50 -0.09
N HIS A 332 24.01 -16.27 -0.58
CA HIS A 332 24.02 -16.03 -2.01
C HIS A 332 25.38 -16.40 -2.60
N GLY A 333 25.38 -16.85 -3.85
CA GLY A 333 26.58 -16.81 -4.66
C GLY A 333 27.35 -18.10 -4.77
N LEU A 334 28.34 -18.06 -5.64
CA LEU A 334 29.26 -19.18 -5.87
C LEU A 334 30.27 -19.27 -4.72
N ARG A 335 30.59 -20.50 -4.29
CA ARG A 335 31.66 -20.71 -3.29
C ARG A 335 33.02 -20.26 -3.86
N LEU A 336 33.79 -19.56 -3.05
CA LEU A 336 35.13 -19.06 -3.35
C LEU A 336 36.18 -20.13 -2.99
N ASN A 337 36.12 -21.25 -3.70
CA ASN A 337 37.02 -22.38 -3.53
C ASN A 337 37.26 -23.13 -4.86
N SER A 338 38.18 -24.09 -4.84
CA SER A 338 38.54 -24.89 -6.02
C SER A 338 37.52 -25.97 -6.38
N THR A 339 36.55 -26.25 -5.50
CA THR A 339 35.49 -27.23 -5.77
C THR A 339 34.34 -26.63 -6.59
N ALA A 340 34.07 -25.32 -6.42
CA ALA A 340 33.03 -24.60 -7.15
C ALA A 340 33.56 -23.76 -8.33
N LEU A 341 34.82 -23.31 -8.27
CA LEU A 341 35.44 -22.46 -9.29
C LEU A 341 36.70 -23.11 -9.86
N SER A 342 36.86 -23.04 -11.18
CA SER A 342 38.13 -23.38 -11.83
C SER A 342 39.25 -22.40 -11.42
N ALA A 343 40.52 -22.78 -11.63
CA ALA A 343 41.65 -21.93 -11.30
C ALA A 343 41.59 -20.53 -11.95
N ALA A 344 41.11 -20.45 -13.20
CA ALA A 344 40.93 -19.18 -13.90
C ALA A 344 39.80 -18.33 -13.31
N GLN A 345 38.69 -18.97 -12.92
CA GLN A 345 37.57 -18.30 -12.26
C GLN A 345 37.95 -17.79 -10.87
N LEU A 346 38.69 -18.59 -10.09
CA LEU A 346 39.18 -18.20 -8.77
C LEU A 346 40.19 -17.05 -8.86
N ALA A 347 41.08 -17.07 -9.86
CA ALA A 347 42.00 -15.96 -10.11
C ALA A 347 41.25 -14.66 -10.45
N ALA A 348 40.21 -14.73 -11.29
CA ALA A 348 39.39 -13.57 -11.63
C ALA A 348 38.56 -13.07 -10.43
N ALA A 349 38.01 -13.97 -9.61
CA ALA A 349 37.31 -13.62 -8.37
C ALA A 349 38.25 -12.92 -7.38
N ASN A 350 39.47 -13.43 -7.18
CA ASN A 350 40.47 -12.81 -6.31
C ASN A 350 40.91 -11.44 -6.83
N ALA A 351 41.04 -11.28 -8.15
CA ALA A 351 41.33 -9.99 -8.76
C ALA A 351 40.20 -8.96 -8.50
N LEU A 352 38.94 -9.39 -8.54
CA LEU A 352 37.80 -8.57 -8.16
C LEU A 352 37.83 -8.17 -6.68
N VAL A 353 38.06 -9.13 -5.78
CA VAL A 353 38.19 -8.85 -4.33
C VAL A 353 39.30 -7.83 -4.07
N ALA A 354 40.42 -7.94 -4.78
CA ALA A 354 41.55 -7.00 -4.67
C ALA A 354 41.26 -5.59 -5.20
N GLN A 355 40.23 -5.40 -6.04
CA GLN A 355 39.75 -4.06 -6.39
C GLN A 355 38.76 -3.53 -5.33
N ALA A 356 37.95 -4.40 -4.73
CA ALA A 356 36.91 -3.98 -3.80
C ALA A 356 37.44 -3.64 -2.40
N LEU A 357 38.52 -4.30 -1.96
CA LEU A 357 39.08 -4.18 -0.61
C LEU A 357 40.50 -3.61 -0.62
N SER A 358 40.91 -3.00 0.49
CA SER A 358 42.32 -2.65 0.71
C SER A 358 43.16 -3.90 1.02
N ALA A 359 44.49 -3.75 1.02
CA ALA A 359 45.38 -4.81 1.49
C ALA A 359 45.04 -5.25 2.94
N THR A 360 44.67 -4.32 3.81
CA THR A 360 44.21 -4.60 5.18
C THR A 360 42.90 -5.38 5.18
N GLY A 361 41.94 -5.00 4.33
CA GLY A 361 40.66 -5.71 4.20
C GLY A 361 40.83 -7.13 3.68
N ILE A 362 41.70 -7.34 2.68
CA ILE A 362 42.05 -8.67 2.17
C ILE A 362 42.71 -9.51 3.26
N ALA A 363 43.68 -8.95 3.98
CA ALA A 363 44.34 -9.64 5.08
C ALA A 363 43.34 -10.05 6.16
N MET A 364 42.42 -9.15 6.56
CA MET A 364 41.39 -9.48 7.53
C MET A 364 40.42 -10.56 7.04
N MET A 365 39.98 -10.49 5.78
CA MET A 365 39.13 -11.54 5.19
C MET A 365 39.81 -12.91 5.20
N ASN A 366 41.11 -12.96 4.91
CA ASN A 366 41.89 -14.20 4.92
C ASN A 366 42.10 -14.73 6.35
N GLU A 367 42.37 -13.85 7.31
CA GLU A 367 42.47 -14.23 8.73
C GLU A 367 41.14 -14.77 9.27
N LEU A 368 40.00 -14.19 8.89
CA LEU A 368 38.67 -14.70 9.26
C LEU A 368 38.38 -16.08 8.65
N ARG A 369 38.75 -16.28 7.38
CA ARG A 369 38.70 -17.60 6.72
C ARG A 369 39.57 -18.63 7.46
N ALA A 370 40.76 -18.24 7.90
CA ALA A 370 41.65 -19.13 8.64
C ALA A 370 41.13 -19.45 10.05
N ALA A 371 40.50 -18.49 10.74
CA ALA A 371 39.82 -18.73 12.01
C ALA A 371 38.68 -19.74 11.84
N ASP A 372 37.91 -19.61 10.76
CA ASP A 372 36.88 -20.59 10.38
C ASP A 372 37.44 -21.99 10.10
N ASP A 373 38.63 -22.09 9.50
CA ASP A 373 39.30 -23.40 9.32
C ASP A 373 39.76 -24.01 10.65
N VAL A 374 40.21 -23.18 11.61
CA VAL A 374 40.51 -23.64 12.98
C VAL A 374 39.26 -24.22 13.63
N LEU A 375 38.12 -23.54 13.52
CA LEU A 375 36.84 -24.05 14.03
C LEU A 375 36.38 -25.32 13.31
N ALA A 376 36.55 -25.40 11.99
CA ALA A 376 36.20 -26.59 11.22
C ALA A 376 37.01 -27.81 11.69
N ASN A 377 38.31 -27.61 11.93
CA ASN A 377 39.18 -28.64 12.50
C ASN A 377 38.77 -29.00 13.93
N ALA A 378 38.47 -28.01 14.77
CA ALA A 378 38.03 -28.24 16.15
C ALA A 378 36.72 -29.03 16.22
N GLN A 379 35.76 -28.70 15.34
CA GLN A 379 34.47 -29.37 15.22
C GLN A 379 34.62 -30.82 14.76
N THR A 380 35.46 -31.07 13.76
CA THR A 380 35.66 -32.42 13.19
C THR A 380 36.51 -33.32 14.09
N SER A 381 37.50 -32.77 14.79
CA SER A 381 38.40 -33.52 15.68
C SER A 381 37.94 -33.59 17.13
N GLY A 382 36.92 -32.84 17.54
CA GLY A 382 36.48 -32.73 18.92
C GLY A 382 37.49 -32.06 19.86
N THR A 383 38.44 -31.31 19.30
CA THR A 383 39.53 -30.64 20.06
C THR A 383 39.13 -29.26 20.62
N GLY A 384 37.93 -28.78 20.28
CA GLY A 384 37.34 -27.62 20.96
C GLY A 384 37.13 -27.90 22.45
N THR A 385 37.12 -26.85 23.29
CA THR A 385 36.80 -27.01 24.71
C THR A 385 35.30 -27.27 24.94
N GLY A 386 34.51 -27.31 23.87
CA GLY A 386 33.06 -27.43 23.87
C GLY A 386 32.40 -26.05 24.01
N PRO A 387 31.08 -25.97 23.77
CA PRO A 387 30.34 -24.77 24.14
C PRO A 387 30.53 -24.56 25.64
N GLY A 388 30.78 -23.32 26.03
CA GLY A 388 30.56 -22.94 27.42
C GLY A 388 29.10 -23.24 27.77
N ALA A 389 28.76 -23.33 29.06
CA ALA A 389 27.37 -23.49 29.46
C ALA A 389 26.52 -22.46 28.68
N PRO A 390 25.53 -22.88 27.87
CA PRO A 390 24.72 -21.94 27.12
C PRO A 390 24.09 -20.97 28.14
N PRO A 391 23.92 -19.68 27.80
CA PRO A 391 23.26 -18.76 28.71
C PRO A 391 21.87 -19.32 29.05
N THR A 392 21.67 -19.76 30.29
CA THR A 392 20.38 -20.30 30.77
C THR A 392 19.39 -19.19 31.13
N GLY A 393 19.58 -18.00 30.58
CA GLY A 393 18.67 -16.88 30.79
C GLY A 393 17.33 -17.17 30.16
N THR A 394 16.27 -17.16 30.97
CA THR A 394 14.97 -16.79 30.43
C THR A 394 15.12 -15.38 29.85
N ASP A 395 14.79 -15.22 28.56
CA ASP A 395 14.35 -13.95 28.00
C ASP A 395 13.45 -13.28 29.06
N PRO A 396 13.62 -12.00 29.44
CA PRO A 396 12.86 -11.42 30.53
C PRO A 396 11.38 -11.68 30.26
N ALA A 397 10.79 -12.58 31.06
CA ALA A 397 9.37 -12.81 31.01
C ALA A 397 8.71 -11.46 31.20
N ALA A 398 7.78 -11.13 30.30
CA ALA A 398 6.97 -9.93 30.32
C ALA A 398 6.56 -9.55 31.75
N GLY A 399 7.23 -8.56 32.36
CA GLY A 399 6.87 -8.10 33.69
C GLY A 399 8.04 -7.57 34.51
N GLY A 400 8.19 -6.25 34.54
CA GLY A 400 9.10 -5.55 35.46
C GLY A 400 9.97 -4.48 34.81
N MET A 401 9.38 -3.70 33.91
CA MET A 401 10.02 -2.63 33.15
C MET A 401 10.35 -1.41 34.06
N PRO A 402 11.57 -0.82 34.01
CA PRO A 402 11.75 0.57 34.39
C PRO A 402 11.05 1.46 33.33
N PRO A 403 10.44 2.59 33.71
CA PRO A 403 9.33 3.21 32.99
C PRO A 403 9.55 3.32 31.48
N THR A 404 8.61 2.72 30.76
CA THR A 404 8.33 2.75 29.33
C THR A 404 8.60 4.11 28.68
N GLY A 405 9.68 4.23 27.91
CA GLY A 405 9.76 5.09 26.74
C GLY A 405 9.61 4.22 25.49
N ALA A 406 8.65 4.55 24.63
CA ALA A 406 8.02 3.66 23.65
C ALA A 406 8.86 3.17 22.44
N ASP A 407 10.19 3.03 22.53
CA ASP A 407 11.02 2.87 21.32
C ASP A 407 12.29 2.01 21.48
N MET A 408 12.27 1.04 22.40
CA MET A 408 13.33 0.04 22.52
C MET A 408 12.80 -1.30 22.03
N GLY A 409 12.86 -1.50 20.71
CA GLY A 409 12.61 -2.80 20.11
C GLY A 409 13.36 -3.89 20.87
N THR A 410 12.68 -5.01 21.11
CA THR A 410 13.31 -6.23 21.61
C THR A 410 14.50 -6.56 20.70
N PRO A 411 15.69 -6.91 21.24
CA PRO A 411 16.73 -7.55 20.44
C PRO A 411 16.07 -8.69 19.67
N PRO A 412 16.38 -8.92 18.38
CA PRO A 412 15.93 -10.12 17.72
C PRO A 412 16.31 -11.29 18.62
N THR A 413 15.34 -12.11 19.03
CA THR A 413 15.68 -13.42 19.55
C THR A 413 16.56 -14.04 18.46
N GLY A 414 17.79 -14.41 18.81
CA GLY A 414 18.69 -15.09 17.90
C GLY A 414 18.00 -16.38 17.48
N GLY A 415 17.20 -16.31 16.41
CA GLY A 415 16.53 -17.45 15.85
C GLY A 415 17.61 -18.45 15.51
N ALA A 416 17.42 -19.71 15.90
CA ALA A 416 18.25 -20.81 15.48
C ALA A 416 18.21 -20.89 13.94
N GLY A 417 19.07 -20.13 13.29
CA GLY A 417 19.25 -20.12 11.85
C GLY A 417 19.89 -21.45 11.47
N GLY A 418 19.07 -22.32 10.88
CA GLY A 418 19.47 -23.65 10.44
C GLY A 418 20.41 -23.61 9.24
N MET A 419 21.68 -23.29 9.44
CA MET A 419 22.71 -24.05 8.74
C MET A 419 22.80 -25.40 9.42
N ALA A 420 22.65 -26.45 8.63
CA ALA A 420 23.28 -27.71 8.94
C ALA A 420 24.81 -27.49 9.05
N GLY A 421 25.26 -27.29 10.29
CA GLY A 421 26.61 -27.34 10.88
C GLY A 421 27.85 -27.44 10.00
N GLY A 422 28.51 -26.30 9.77
CA GLY A 422 29.93 -26.31 9.40
C GLY A 422 30.60 -24.95 9.61
N TYR A 423 31.91 -24.98 9.85
CA TYR A 423 32.83 -23.85 9.73
C TYR A 423 33.76 -24.09 8.53
N GLY A 424 34.58 -23.10 8.20
CA GLY A 424 35.67 -23.27 7.24
C GLY A 424 35.68 -22.22 6.12
N SER A 425 36.85 -21.97 5.58
CA SER A 425 37.10 -21.06 4.47
C SER A 425 36.36 -21.49 3.19
N GLU A 426 36.04 -22.77 3.07
CA GLU A 426 35.23 -23.37 1.99
C GLU A 426 33.77 -22.85 1.97
N GLN A 427 33.29 -22.24 3.05
CA GLN A 427 31.94 -21.69 3.13
C GLN A 427 31.83 -20.27 2.57
N TYR A 428 32.95 -19.63 2.20
CA TYR A 428 32.92 -18.27 1.70
C TYR A 428 32.43 -18.22 0.26
N SER A 429 31.68 -17.19 -0.08
CA SER A 429 30.95 -17.06 -1.34
C SER A 429 31.04 -15.64 -1.89
N ILE A 430 30.81 -15.54 -3.20
CA ILE A 430 30.74 -14.28 -3.94
C ILE A 430 29.43 -14.19 -4.70
N ALA A 431 28.73 -13.06 -4.58
CA ALA A 431 27.51 -12.78 -5.33
C ALA A 431 27.45 -11.34 -5.82
N PHE A 432 26.65 -11.13 -6.86
CA PHE A 432 26.22 -9.82 -7.33
C PHE A 432 24.72 -9.70 -7.13
N ILE A 433 24.30 -8.66 -6.41
CA ILE A 433 22.89 -8.29 -6.31
C ILE A 433 22.70 -7.08 -7.23
N GLY A 434 21.95 -7.27 -8.31
CA GLY A 434 22.00 -6.39 -9.48
C GLY A 434 23.12 -6.77 -10.45
N THR A 435 23.12 -6.13 -11.62
CA THR A 435 24.16 -6.34 -12.64
C THR A 435 25.30 -5.34 -12.41
N PRO A 436 26.57 -5.77 -12.35
CA PRO A 436 27.72 -4.88 -12.24
C PRO A 436 27.68 -3.76 -13.28
N SER A 437 27.58 -2.53 -12.81
CA SER A 437 27.34 -1.38 -13.67
C SER A 437 28.03 -0.13 -13.15
N LYS A 438 28.51 0.70 -14.08
CA LYS A 438 29.06 2.04 -13.77
C LYS A 438 27.95 3.06 -13.57
N THR A 439 26.74 2.73 -14.02
CA THR A 439 25.63 3.66 -14.10
C THR A 439 24.44 3.20 -13.30
N SER A 440 24.28 1.91 -12.98
CA SER A 440 23.15 1.39 -12.20
C SER A 440 23.59 0.93 -10.83
N PRO A 441 22.72 0.99 -9.81
CA PRO A 441 23.04 0.46 -8.50
C PRO A 441 23.14 -1.06 -8.55
N TRP A 442 24.16 -1.58 -7.89
CA TRP A 442 24.42 -3.00 -7.69
C TRP A 442 25.26 -3.20 -6.43
N MET A 443 25.33 -4.43 -5.95
CA MET A 443 26.12 -4.78 -4.77
C MET A 443 27.03 -5.97 -5.06
N LEU A 444 28.29 -5.87 -4.65
CA LEU A 444 29.19 -7.00 -4.47
C LEU A 444 29.00 -7.56 -3.06
N GLN A 445 28.61 -8.82 -2.96
CA GLN A 445 28.56 -9.55 -1.71
C GLN A 445 29.75 -10.50 -1.61
N LEU A 446 30.48 -10.43 -0.50
CA LEU A 446 31.42 -11.45 -0.04
C LEU A 446 30.90 -11.94 1.30
N ALA A 447 30.54 -13.22 1.42
CA ALA A 447 29.91 -13.74 2.63
C ALA A 447 30.40 -15.14 3.00
N GLY A 448 30.57 -15.41 4.29
CA GLY A 448 30.98 -16.68 4.89
C GLY A 448 30.29 -16.90 6.24
N HIS A 449 30.91 -17.70 7.12
CA HIS A 449 30.41 -17.90 8.48
C HIS A 449 30.57 -16.61 9.30
N HIS A 450 31.80 -16.11 9.42
CA HIS A 450 32.16 -14.94 10.23
C HIS A 450 32.28 -13.61 9.46
N LEU A 451 31.86 -13.54 8.20
CA LEU A 451 32.02 -12.34 7.37
C LEU A 451 30.82 -12.13 6.46
N ALA A 452 30.34 -10.90 6.38
CA ALA A 452 29.47 -10.42 5.32
C ALA A 452 29.86 -8.99 4.94
N TYR A 453 30.49 -8.85 3.78
CA TYR A 453 30.73 -7.58 3.11
C TYR A 453 29.70 -7.38 2.02
N ASN A 454 28.85 -6.38 2.20
CA ASN A 454 27.82 -5.97 1.27
C ASN A 454 28.21 -4.60 0.71
N ILE A 455 29.04 -4.60 -0.33
CA ILE A 455 29.62 -3.39 -0.89
C ILE A 455 28.73 -2.91 -2.04
N THR A 456 28.04 -1.81 -1.80
CA THR A 456 27.04 -1.21 -2.68
C THR A 456 27.66 -0.11 -3.51
N TYR A 457 27.48 -0.22 -4.81
CA TYR A 457 27.90 0.78 -5.79
C TYR A 457 26.64 1.44 -6.32
N ASN A 458 26.30 2.61 -5.77
CA ASN A 458 25.16 3.42 -6.19
C ASN A 458 25.68 4.74 -6.76
N THR A 459 25.10 5.22 -7.85
CA THR A 459 25.64 6.33 -8.65
C THR A 459 25.96 7.56 -7.78
N GLY A 460 27.24 7.91 -7.66
CA GLY A 460 27.72 9.04 -6.88
C GLY A 460 27.99 8.80 -5.39
N LYS A 461 27.77 7.59 -4.86
CA LYS A 461 28.16 7.18 -3.49
C LYS A 461 28.51 5.69 -3.42
N ALA A 462 29.76 5.35 -3.09
CA ALA A 462 30.09 3.98 -2.71
C ALA A 462 29.75 3.77 -1.22
N SER A 463 29.03 2.69 -0.91
CA SER A 463 28.75 2.29 0.47
C SER A 463 29.33 0.90 0.71
N ALA A 464 30.06 0.74 1.80
CA ALA A 464 30.62 -0.56 2.18
C ALA A 464 29.73 -1.34 3.16
N THR A 465 28.43 -1.00 3.19
CA THR A 465 27.51 -1.42 4.24
C THR A 465 26.19 -1.96 3.68
N PRO A 466 25.54 -2.92 4.38
CA PRO A 466 25.84 -3.35 5.76
C PRO A 466 27.01 -4.32 5.86
N ASN A 467 27.83 -4.14 6.87
CA ASN A 467 29.01 -4.97 7.12
C ASN A 467 28.80 -5.75 8.42
N PHE A 468 28.95 -7.07 8.37
CA PHE A 468 28.91 -7.92 9.56
C PHE A 468 30.19 -8.71 9.67
N LEU A 469 30.75 -8.72 10.88
CA LEU A 469 31.96 -9.45 11.21
C LEU A 469 31.72 -10.25 12.48
N GLY A 470 32.22 -11.48 12.50
CA GLY A 470 32.37 -12.30 13.67
C GLY A 470 33.80 -12.81 13.76
N VAL A 471 34.23 -13.37 14.89
CA VAL A 471 35.48 -14.16 14.94
C VAL A 471 35.53 -15.05 16.17
N GLU A 472 35.81 -16.33 15.93
CA GLU A 472 36.25 -17.29 16.92
C GLU A 472 37.26 -18.27 16.29
N PRO A 473 38.34 -18.69 16.98
CA PRO A 473 38.90 -18.03 18.15
C PRO A 473 39.44 -16.63 17.80
N PRO A 474 39.53 -15.70 18.76
CA PRO A 474 39.94 -14.33 18.49
C PRO A 474 41.44 -14.21 18.17
N ASN A 475 42.22 -15.23 18.51
CA ASN A 475 43.62 -15.37 18.13
C ASN A 475 44.09 -16.83 18.31
N TRP A 476 45.14 -17.19 17.58
CA TRP A 476 45.83 -18.47 17.71
C TRP A 476 47.27 -18.36 17.21
N THR A 477 48.04 -19.44 17.39
CA THR A 477 49.38 -19.60 16.82
C THR A 477 49.46 -20.86 15.98
N VAL A 478 50.26 -20.82 14.92
CA VAL A 478 50.60 -21.99 14.09
C VAL A 478 52.10 -22.21 14.17
N ASP A 479 52.52 -23.36 14.65
CA ASP A 479 53.94 -23.70 14.74
C ASP A 479 54.55 -24.06 13.37
N ALA A 480 55.86 -24.31 13.32
CA ALA A 480 56.56 -24.66 12.07
C ALA A 480 56.09 -25.98 11.43
N ASN A 481 55.39 -26.84 12.18
CA ASN A 481 54.84 -28.10 11.71
C ASN A 481 53.35 -27.98 11.34
N GLY A 482 52.76 -26.78 11.43
CA GLY A 482 51.35 -26.54 11.16
C GLY A 482 50.42 -26.84 12.34
N ALA A 483 50.94 -27.11 13.54
CA ALA A 483 50.11 -27.36 14.71
C ALA A 483 49.47 -26.07 15.20
N VAL A 484 48.13 -26.08 15.33
CA VAL A 484 47.34 -24.95 15.81
C VAL A 484 47.25 -24.98 17.32
N THR A 485 47.65 -23.88 17.96
CA THR A 485 47.44 -23.65 19.40
C THR A 485 46.58 -22.42 19.60
N VAL A 486 45.39 -22.61 20.16
CA VAL A 486 44.48 -21.53 20.57
C VAL A 486 44.83 -21.13 21.99
N THR A 487 45.23 -19.87 22.20
CA THR A 487 45.73 -19.37 23.50
C THR A 487 44.91 -18.19 23.98
N ALA A 488 44.65 -18.11 25.29
CA ALA A 488 44.01 -16.93 25.89
C ALA A 488 44.99 -15.74 26.08
N ALA A 489 46.30 -15.98 26.13
CA ALA A 489 47.34 -14.96 26.22
C ALA A 489 48.67 -15.48 25.63
N ALA A 490 49.43 -14.58 25.00
CA ALA A 490 50.64 -14.85 24.20
C ALA A 490 51.76 -15.58 24.95
N ALA A 491 52.29 -16.67 24.37
CA ALA A 491 53.68 -17.14 24.52
C ALA A 491 54.02 -18.43 23.71
N SER A 492 53.15 -18.94 22.84
CA SER A 492 53.50 -20.13 22.03
C SER A 492 54.44 -19.77 20.88
N PRO A 493 55.53 -20.54 20.65
CA PRO A 493 56.35 -20.38 19.45
C PRO A 493 55.50 -20.62 18.19
N GLY A 494 55.56 -19.71 17.21
CA GLY A 494 54.83 -19.86 15.94
C GLY A 494 54.35 -18.54 15.34
N THR A 495 53.70 -18.63 14.19
CA THR A 495 53.05 -17.49 13.52
C THR A 495 51.76 -17.15 14.26
N ARG A 496 51.64 -15.91 14.74
CA ARG A 496 50.44 -15.42 15.44
C ARG A 496 49.39 -14.92 14.44
N HIS A 497 48.16 -15.35 14.65
CA HIS A 497 46.97 -14.90 13.95
C HIS A 497 46.01 -14.21 14.92
N ALA A 498 45.41 -13.11 14.49
CA ALA A 498 44.47 -12.32 15.29
C ALA A 498 43.55 -11.51 14.37
N PRO A 499 42.49 -12.14 13.85
CA PRO A 499 41.51 -11.45 13.01
C PRO A 499 40.84 -10.35 13.82
N MET A 500 40.43 -9.28 13.15
CA MET A 500 39.78 -8.12 13.75
C MET A 500 40.58 -7.38 14.83
N GLU A 501 41.89 -7.63 14.99
CA GLU A 501 42.70 -7.01 16.06
C GLU A 501 42.72 -5.48 15.97
N ALA A 502 42.69 -4.90 14.76
CA ALA A 502 42.63 -3.45 14.58
C ALA A 502 41.30 -2.87 15.09
N GLN A 503 40.17 -3.50 14.76
CA GLN A 503 38.84 -3.13 15.20
C GLN A 503 38.74 -3.27 16.71
N ARG A 504 39.14 -4.44 17.23
CA ARG A 504 39.17 -4.75 18.67
C ARG A 504 40.00 -3.70 19.43
N LYS A 505 41.25 -3.46 19.02
CA LYS A 505 42.13 -2.48 19.69
C LYS A 505 41.50 -1.08 19.69
N ALA A 506 40.98 -0.63 18.56
CA ALA A 506 40.42 0.72 18.44
C ALA A 506 39.20 0.93 19.36
N VAL A 507 38.31 -0.07 19.47
CA VAL A 507 37.17 0.04 20.39
C VAL A 507 37.54 -0.14 21.85
N TYR A 508 38.55 -0.96 22.16
CA TYR A 508 39.09 -1.08 23.53
C TYR A 508 39.72 0.23 24.00
N ASP A 509 40.58 0.84 23.18
CA ASP A 509 41.22 2.12 23.52
C ASP A 509 40.17 3.22 23.74
N LEU A 510 39.13 3.27 22.89
CA LEU A 510 38.01 4.21 23.06
C LEU A 510 37.25 3.97 24.37
N ALA A 511 36.90 2.72 24.65
CA ALA A 511 36.13 2.38 25.84
C ALA A 511 36.94 2.66 27.13
N GLU A 512 38.23 2.34 27.15
CA GLU A 512 39.12 2.65 28.28
C GLU A 512 39.26 4.15 28.49
N ALA A 513 39.44 4.93 27.41
CA ALA A 513 39.50 6.38 27.50
C ALA A 513 38.21 7.01 28.04
N ILE A 514 37.05 6.47 27.67
CA ILE A 514 35.75 6.91 28.20
C ILE A 514 35.62 6.54 29.68
N GLN A 515 35.99 5.32 30.09
CA GLN A 515 35.84 4.89 31.48
C GLN A 515 36.84 5.53 32.44
N SER A 516 38.00 5.95 31.95
CA SER A 516 39.00 6.65 32.76
C SER A 516 38.52 8.02 33.26
N ASP A 517 37.48 8.59 32.65
CA ASP A 517 36.84 9.84 33.07
C ASP A 517 35.42 9.57 33.59
N SER A 518 35.15 9.86 34.86
CA SER A 518 33.90 9.45 35.52
C SER A 518 32.65 10.13 34.94
N ALA A 519 32.76 11.36 34.45
CA ALA A 519 31.66 12.09 33.81
C ALA A 519 31.33 11.48 32.43
N SER A 520 32.37 11.23 31.63
CA SER A 520 32.29 10.55 30.33
C SER A 520 31.70 9.14 30.48
N ALA A 521 32.19 8.40 31.47
CA ALA A 521 31.73 7.05 31.79
C ALA A 521 30.24 7.03 32.17
N ALA A 522 29.77 8.02 32.93
CA ALA A 522 28.37 8.15 33.30
C ALA A 522 27.49 8.52 32.09
N ALA A 523 27.94 9.45 31.25
CA ALA A 523 27.21 9.89 30.07
C ALA A 523 27.11 8.82 28.96
N ALA A 524 28.18 8.02 28.76
CA ALA A 524 28.21 7.00 27.72
C ALA A 524 27.53 5.68 28.10
N LYS A 525 27.22 5.45 29.37
CA LYS A 525 26.73 4.15 29.84
C LYS A 525 25.28 3.90 29.43
N LEU A 526 25.01 2.74 28.84
CA LEU A 526 23.66 2.23 28.58
C LEU A 526 23.17 1.36 29.74
N SER A 527 21.87 1.42 30.00
CA SER A 527 21.17 0.43 30.85
C SER A 527 20.78 -0.79 30.01
N GLY A 528 21.04 -1.99 30.54
CA GLY A 528 20.69 -3.26 29.89
C GLY A 528 21.88 -4.18 29.66
N THR A 529 21.60 -5.37 29.13
CA THR A 529 22.57 -6.39 28.72
C THR A 529 22.51 -6.56 27.21
N PHE A 530 23.67 -6.84 26.61
CA PHE A 530 23.82 -6.97 25.15
C PHE A 530 24.45 -8.32 24.85
N THR A 531 23.63 -9.25 24.35
CA THR A 531 24.08 -10.60 24.00
C THR A 531 24.52 -10.71 22.55
N ASP A 532 24.08 -9.80 21.67
CA ASP A 532 24.49 -9.68 20.27
C ASP A 532 24.38 -8.22 19.79
N VAL A 533 24.70 -7.95 18.52
CA VAL A 533 24.42 -6.68 17.86
C VAL A 533 22.93 -6.40 17.84
N ILE A 534 22.55 -5.13 18.01
CA ILE A 534 21.15 -4.72 18.13
C ILE A 534 20.54 -4.54 16.74
N MET A 535 21.32 -3.97 15.81
CA MET A 535 20.86 -3.65 14.46
C MET A 535 21.15 -4.78 13.46
N GLY A 536 20.58 -5.96 13.72
CA GLY A 536 20.69 -7.10 12.82
C GLY A 536 20.15 -6.86 11.40
N ALA A 537 20.39 -7.82 10.51
CA ALA A 537 19.84 -7.83 9.15
C ALA A 537 18.32 -7.63 9.09
N SER A 538 17.64 -8.08 10.14
CA SER A 538 16.18 -8.14 10.30
C SER A 538 15.60 -7.02 11.17
N GLY A 539 16.28 -5.87 11.26
CA GLY A 539 15.91 -4.71 12.09
C GLY A 539 14.41 -4.61 12.43
N ASN A 540 14.10 -4.91 13.69
CA ASN A 540 12.86 -4.64 14.45
C ASN A 540 11.49 -4.94 13.79
N THR A 541 10.89 -6.05 14.24
CA THR A 541 9.45 -6.42 14.46
C THR A 541 8.28 -5.96 13.57
N ASP A 542 8.43 -5.15 12.51
CA ASP A 542 7.34 -5.05 11.51
C ASP A 542 7.34 -6.32 10.66
N ALA A 543 6.18 -6.99 10.57
CA ALA A 543 5.93 -8.19 9.79
C ALA A 543 6.34 -8.09 8.29
N ASN A 544 6.74 -6.91 7.81
CA ASN A 544 7.22 -6.69 6.46
C ASN A 544 8.68 -6.21 6.32
N PHE A 545 9.43 -6.00 7.41
CA PHE A 545 10.86 -5.66 7.37
C PHE A 545 11.24 -4.45 6.48
N LYS A 546 10.30 -3.51 6.26
CA LYS A 546 10.43 -2.40 5.28
C LYS A 546 11.15 -1.16 5.79
N THR A 547 11.34 -1.00 7.10
CA THR A 547 11.85 0.25 7.66
C THR A 547 12.97 -0.03 8.65
N LEU A 548 14.22 0.26 8.26
CA LEU A 548 15.34 0.33 9.20
C LEU A 548 15.09 1.47 10.19
N SER A 549 14.61 1.13 11.38
CA SER A 549 14.45 2.10 12.46
C SER A 549 15.73 2.16 13.29
N TYR A 550 16.46 3.26 13.16
CA TYR A 550 17.55 3.57 14.09
C TYR A 550 16.94 4.15 15.37
N PRO A 551 17.37 3.71 16.56
CA PRO A 551 17.00 4.35 17.81
C PRO A 551 17.22 5.86 17.72
N THR A 552 16.33 6.64 18.34
CA THR A 552 16.42 8.11 18.34
C THR A 552 17.84 8.58 18.67
N SER A 553 18.40 9.44 17.83
CA SER A 553 19.73 10.04 17.98
C SER A 553 19.89 10.69 19.35
N GLY A 554 21.10 10.66 19.93
CA GLY A 554 21.38 11.36 21.19
C GLY A 554 21.65 10.47 22.41
N ARG A 555 21.87 9.16 22.24
CA ARG A 555 22.10 8.23 23.36
C ARG A 555 23.58 7.91 23.53
N GLY A 556 24.17 8.38 24.63
CA GLY A 556 25.57 8.15 25.00
C GLY A 556 26.30 9.46 25.30
N LEU A 557 27.63 9.44 25.17
CA LEU A 557 28.49 10.60 25.24
C LEU A 557 28.63 11.22 23.85
N GLN A 558 28.19 12.47 23.69
CA GLN A 558 28.36 13.23 22.45
C GLN A 558 29.83 13.57 22.21
N TYR A 559 30.29 13.49 20.98
CA TYR A 559 31.67 13.79 20.59
C TYR A 559 32.17 15.16 21.06
N GLY A 560 31.31 16.19 21.01
CA GLY A 560 31.63 17.54 21.48
C GLY A 560 31.89 17.64 22.98
N ALA A 561 31.41 16.68 23.78
CA ALA A 561 31.65 16.63 25.23
C ALA A 561 32.90 15.82 25.62
N MET A 562 33.58 15.20 24.65
CA MET A 562 34.76 14.38 24.86
C MET A 562 36.04 15.21 24.95
N ASN A 563 37.03 14.69 25.70
CA ASN A 563 38.39 15.24 25.66
C ASN A 563 39.12 14.85 24.35
N ALA A 564 40.28 15.47 24.09
CA ALA A 564 41.02 15.27 22.84
C ALA A 564 41.44 13.80 22.60
N ALA A 565 41.76 13.04 23.64
CA ALA A 565 42.15 11.64 23.52
C ALA A 565 40.94 10.76 23.11
N GLN A 566 39.81 10.94 23.80
CA GLN A 566 38.55 10.27 23.47
C GLN A 566 38.10 10.58 22.03
N GLN A 567 38.17 11.85 21.62
CA GLN A 567 37.88 12.28 20.25
C GLN A 567 38.78 11.62 19.21
N ALA A 568 40.08 11.46 19.52
CA ALA A 568 41.02 10.75 18.65
C ALA A 568 40.66 9.25 18.53
N TYR A 569 40.25 8.62 19.64
CA TYR A 569 39.84 7.22 19.63
C TYR A 569 38.52 6.97 18.89
N VAL A 570 37.56 7.90 18.90
CA VAL A 570 36.36 7.79 18.05
C VAL A 570 36.74 7.76 16.57
N ARG A 571 37.62 8.67 16.14
CA ARG A 571 38.12 8.71 14.76
C ARG A 571 38.87 7.44 14.40
N ALA A 572 39.71 6.92 15.31
CA ALA A 572 40.45 5.66 15.11
C ALA A 572 39.53 4.44 15.03
N ALA A 573 38.48 4.40 15.86
CA ALA A 573 37.48 3.34 15.83
C ALA A 573 36.73 3.34 14.50
N ILE A 574 36.20 4.47 14.02
CA ILE A 574 35.54 4.54 12.70
C ILE A 574 36.50 4.12 11.58
N ALA A 575 37.76 4.59 11.62
CA ALA A 575 38.78 4.23 10.64
C ALA A 575 39.03 2.72 10.54
N ALA A 576 39.01 1.99 11.66
CA ALA A 576 39.29 0.56 11.66
C ALA A 576 38.32 -0.27 10.79
N TRP A 577 37.09 0.19 10.56
CA TRP A 577 36.17 -0.47 9.61
C TRP A 577 36.32 0.08 8.20
N VAL A 578 36.42 1.41 8.08
CA VAL A 578 36.48 2.11 6.80
C VAL A 578 37.73 1.74 5.99
N ASP A 579 38.87 1.55 6.65
CA ASP A 579 40.16 1.28 5.99
C ASP A 579 40.28 -0.13 5.40
N ASN A 580 39.34 -1.03 5.68
CA ASN A 580 39.27 -2.33 5.01
C ASN A 580 38.78 -2.20 3.56
N GLN A 581 38.17 -1.06 3.21
CA GLN A 581 37.63 -0.80 1.89
C GLN A 581 38.72 -0.26 0.96
N ALA A 582 38.50 -0.39 -0.34
CA ALA A 582 39.37 0.24 -1.33
C ALA A 582 39.57 1.75 -1.06
N ALA A 583 40.75 2.29 -1.41
CA ALA A 583 41.22 3.57 -0.90
C ALA A 583 40.30 4.77 -1.21
N ASP A 584 39.65 4.80 -2.37
CA ASP A 584 38.70 5.88 -2.71
C ASP A 584 37.40 5.78 -1.92
N VAL A 585 36.85 4.57 -1.75
CA VAL A 585 35.69 4.29 -0.89
C VAL A 585 36.01 4.68 0.54
N ALA A 586 37.18 4.27 1.04
CA ALA A 586 37.63 4.64 2.38
C ALA A 586 37.77 6.16 2.54
N SER A 587 38.32 6.85 1.54
CA SER A 587 38.45 8.31 1.54
C SER A 587 37.09 9.02 1.54
N GLU A 588 36.13 8.55 0.73
CA GLU A 588 34.78 9.11 0.67
C GLU A 588 34.05 8.94 2.02
N LEU A 589 34.10 7.72 2.57
CA LEU A 589 33.44 7.41 3.84
C LEU A 589 34.11 8.14 5.01
N ARG A 590 35.44 8.31 5.02
CA ARG A 590 36.14 9.15 6.00
C ARG A 590 35.70 10.61 5.92
N ALA A 591 35.62 11.18 4.72
CA ALA A 591 35.15 12.55 4.54
C ALA A 591 33.71 12.71 5.03
N ALA A 592 32.86 11.71 4.78
CA ALA A 592 31.47 11.72 5.21
C ALA A 592 31.31 11.56 6.74
N TYR A 593 32.05 10.64 7.37
CA TYR A 593 31.85 10.26 8.77
C TYR A 593 32.67 11.10 9.75
N LEU A 594 33.80 11.66 9.30
CA LEU A 594 34.77 12.35 10.15
C LEU A 594 34.84 13.85 9.89
N SER A 595 33.89 14.41 9.12
CA SER A 595 33.71 15.86 9.00
C SER A 595 33.29 16.46 10.34
N ASP A 596 33.59 17.74 10.56
CA ASP A 596 33.24 18.41 11.81
C ASP A 596 31.72 18.44 12.04
N ASP A 597 30.94 18.63 10.98
CA ASP A 597 29.47 18.56 11.03
C ASP A 597 28.99 17.14 11.44
N ALA A 598 29.52 16.10 10.81
CA ALA A 598 29.12 14.72 11.15
C ALA A 598 29.50 14.34 12.59
N LEU A 599 30.68 14.78 13.04
CA LEU A 599 31.17 14.47 14.38
C LEU A 599 30.43 15.25 15.46
N THR A 600 29.95 16.46 15.19
CA THR A 600 29.11 17.22 16.14
C THR A 600 27.88 16.42 16.56
N ASP A 601 27.31 15.64 15.63
CA ASP A 601 26.16 14.77 15.85
C ASP A 601 26.52 13.29 16.05
N THR A 602 27.77 12.99 16.44
CA THR A 602 28.23 11.63 16.73
C THR A 602 28.24 11.34 18.23
N TRP A 603 27.73 10.17 18.60
CA TRP A 603 27.55 9.70 19.97
C TRP A 603 28.22 8.35 20.18
N VAL A 604 28.84 8.16 21.34
CA VAL A 604 29.42 6.87 21.75
C VAL A 604 28.72 6.37 23.00
N ALA A 605 28.31 5.12 22.97
CA ALA A 605 27.68 4.47 24.11
C ALA A 605 28.33 3.12 24.39
N TYR A 606 28.40 2.72 25.65
CA TYR A 606 28.91 1.40 26.05
C TYR A 606 27.97 0.70 27.02
N GLY A 607 27.98 -0.63 26.97
CA GLY A 607 27.35 -1.52 27.93
C GLY A 607 28.41 -2.35 28.63
N VAL A 608 28.28 -2.52 29.94
CA VAL A 608 29.06 -3.49 30.70
C VAL A 608 28.16 -4.68 31.02
N GLY A 609 28.65 -5.90 30.82
CA GLY A 609 27.94 -7.09 31.27
C GLY A 609 27.63 -6.96 32.77
N GLN A 610 26.35 -6.91 33.15
CA GLN A 610 25.98 -6.80 34.56
C GLN A 610 26.14 -8.16 35.25
N GLY A 611 27.05 -8.22 36.23
CA GLY A 611 26.90 -9.15 37.34
C GLY A 611 25.70 -8.73 38.20
N GLY A 612 24.80 -9.67 38.49
CA GLY A 612 23.66 -9.43 39.39
C GLY A 612 22.36 -10.15 39.02
N SER A 613 22.24 -10.73 37.83
CA SER A 613 21.20 -11.74 37.54
C SER A 613 21.62 -13.10 38.11
N ALA A 614 20.66 -13.86 38.67
CA ALA A 614 20.90 -15.20 39.21
C ALA A 614 21.52 -16.17 38.18
N ASP A 615 21.33 -15.91 36.88
CA ASP A 615 21.90 -16.71 35.78
C ASP A 615 23.39 -16.43 35.51
N PHE A 616 23.97 -15.34 36.04
CA PHE A 616 25.31 -14.88 35.69
C PHE A 616 26.25 -14.70 36.90
N ALA A 617 25.87 -15.22 38.06
CA ALA A 617 26.74 -15.26 39.25
C ALA A 617 28.04 -16.07 39.03
N ALA A 618 28.13 -16.86 37.96
CA ALA A 618 29.31 -17.66 37.59
C ALA A 618 30.40 -16.91 36.81
N TYR A 619 30.11 -15.71 36.26
CA TYR A 619 31.06 -14.95 35.44
C TYR A 619 31.14 -13.47 35.85
N PRO A 620 31.57 -13.17 37.09
CA PRO A 620 31.75 -11.78 37.52
C PRO A 620 32.80 -11.09 36.65
N ASN A 621 32.48 -9.90 36.12
CA ASN A 621 33.47 -9.02 35.54
C ASN A 621 34.40 -8.50 36.66
N THR A 622 35.45 -9.26 36.96
CA THR A 622 36.49 -8.89 37.91
C THR A 622 37.58 -8.03 37.26
N ALA A 623 37.54 -7.86 35.93
CA ALA A 623 38.50 -7.04 35.19
C ALA A 623 38.01 -5.58 35.17
N ALA A 624 38.89 -4.66 35.56
CA ALA A 624 38.64 -3.22 35.60
C ALA A 624 38.51 -2.56 34.20
N THR A 625 38.19 -3.32 33.13
CA THR A 625 38.20 -2.82 31.75
C THR A 625 36.89 -3.06 30.97
N PRO A 626 36.41 -2.05 30.21
CA PRO A 626 35.10 -1.98 29.56
C PRO A 626 34.66 -3.13 28.68
N LEU A 627 35.61 -3.85 28.07
CA LEU A 627 35.36 -4.85 27.03
C LEU A 627 36.00 -6.21 27.35
N ALA A 628 36.52 -6.42 28.57
CA ALA A 628 37.19 -7.66 28.93
C ALA A 628 36.24 -8.80 29.34
N ALA A 629 34.95 -8.50 29.52
CA ALA A 629 33.94 -9.48 29.91
C ALA A 629 32.98 -9.80 28.76
N GLN A 630 32.45 -11.02 28.76
CA GLN A 630 31.31 -11.38 27.93
C GLN A 630 30.15 -10.39 28.16
N HIS A 631 29.38 -10.14 27.11
CA HIS A 631 28.29 -9.18 27.04
C HIS A 631 28.70 -7.71 27.15
N SER A 632 30.00 -7.41 27.04
CA SER A 632 30.46 -6.03 26.87
C SER A 632 30.11 -5.52 25.47
N TYR A 633 29.74 -4.25 25.39
CA TYR A 633 29.19 -3.65 24.17
C TYR A 633 29.66 -2.22 23.99
N ILE A 634 29.86 -1.82 22.74
CA ILE A 634 30.08 -0.43 22.37
C ILE A 634 29.37 -0.11 21.06
N ARG A 635 28.90 1.13 20.96
CA ARG A 635 28.26 1.68 19.77
C ARG A 635 28.79 3.06 19.45
N ILE A 636 29.02 3.31 18.17
CA ILE A 636 29.27 4.63 17.58
C ILE A 636 28.09 4.96 16.68
N ASP A 637 27.42 6.08 16.95
CA ASP A 637 26.16 6.49 16.34
C ASP A 637 26.28 7.93 15.84
N GLY A 638 26.41 8.13 14.53
CA GLY A 638 26.46 9.44 13.88
C GLY A 638 25.38 9.62 12.80
N PRO A 639 25.39 10.74 12.07
CA PRO A 639 24.37 11.02 11.05
C PRO A 639 24.33 9.99 9.91
N ARG A 640 25.49 9.49 9.50
CA ARG A 640 25.61 8.39 8.54
C ARG A 640 26.13 7.10 9.18
N VAL A 641 27.12 7.17 10.06
CA VAL A 641 27.80 5.97 10.59
C VAL A 641 27.03 5.33 11.75
N TRP A 642 26.91 4.00 11.72
CA TRP A 642 26.47 3.19 12.85
C TRP A 642 27.41 1.99 12.99
N ILE A 643 28.18 1.91 14.08
CA ILE A 643 29.07 0.78 14.37
C ILE A 643 28.69 0.19 15.71
N GLU A 644 28.53 -1.12 15.78
CA GLU A 644 28.34 -1.89 17.01
C GLU A 644 29.45 -2.94 17.13
N PHE A 645 29.88 -3.19 18.36
CA PHE A 645 30.83 -4.24 18.69
C PHE A 645 30.43 -4.86 20.02
N VAL A 646 30.28 -6.19 20.04
CA VAL A 646 29.84 -6.96 21.20
C VAL A 646 30.77 -8.14 21.44
N VAL A 647 30.99 -8.44 22.72
CA VAL A 647 31.83 -9.52 23.21
C VAL A 647 30.93 -10.69 23.59
N GLN A 648 30.82 -11.71 22.75
CA GLN A 648 30.07 -12.94 23.06
C GLN A 648 30.96 -14.02 23.66
N GLN A 649 30.31 -15.07 24.16
CA GLN A 649 30.96 -16.31 24.53
C GLN A 649 31.30 -17.16 23.30
N GLY A 650 32.47 -17.80 23.31
CA GLY A 650 32.85 -18.77 22.28
C GLY A 650 31.90 -19.96 22.19
N VAL A 651 31.69 -20.46 20.97
CA VAL A 651 30.82 -21.59 20.64
C VAL A 651 31.58 -22.92 20.67
N LEU A 652 32.79 -22.99 20.09
CA LEU A 652 33.63 -24.21 20.14
C LEU A 652 34.74 -24.12 21.18
N TYR A 653 35.16 -22.90 21.49
CA TYR A 653 36.12 -22.56 22.52
C TYR A 653 35.41 -21.75 23.61
N GLY A 654 34.57 -22.39 24.43
CA GLY A 654 33.66 -21.74 25.38
C GLY A 654 34.27 -20.80 26.43
N THR A 655 35.58 -20.88 26.64
CA THR A 655 36.36 -19.98 27.53
C THR A 655 36.94 -18.77 26.80
N ASN A 656 36.90 -18.76 25.48
CA ASN A 656 37.35 -17.67 24.64
C ASN A 656 36.22 -16.67 24.37
N ILE A 657 36.63 -15.53 23.82
CA ILE A 657 35.73 -14.49 23.34
C ILE A 657 35.36 -14.77 21.89
N HIS A 658 34.09 -14.58 21.57
CA HIS A 658 33.61 -14.48 20.20
C HIS A 658 33.18 -13.04 19.94
N TYR A 659 33.91 -12.29 19.12
CA TYR A 659 33.52 -10.91 18.82
C TYR A 659 32.49 -10.90 17.71
N HIS A 660 31.41 -10.13 17.86
CA HIS A 660 30.54 -9.75 16.75
C HIS A 660 30.60 -8.24 16.55
N SER A 661 30.49 -7.81 15.30
CA SER A 661 30.42 -6.41 14.93
C SER A 661 29.51 -6.18 13.74
N LEU A 662 28.88 -5.02 13.75
CA LEU A 662 28.09 -4.48 12.67
C LEU A 662 28.61 -3.09 12.31
N TRP A 663 28.62 -2.76 11.02
CA TRP A 663 28.76 -1.40 10.54
C TRP A 663 27.73 -1.08 9.43
N ARG A 664 26.98 0.02 9.60
CA ARG A 664 25.97 0.52 8.64
C ARG A 664 26.19 1.98 8.27
N ASP A 665 25.82 2.34 7.04
CA ASP A 665 25.62 3.71 6.58
C ASP A 665 24.12 4.01 6.49
N LYS A 666 23.59 4.84 7.38
CA LYS A 666 22.17 5.18 7.46
C LYS A 666 21.57 5.75 6.17
N THR A 667 22.40 6.27 5.26
CA THR A 667 21.97 6.98 4.06
C THR A 667 22.33 6.31 2.74
N ALA A 668 23.18 5.28 2.79
CA ALA A 668 23.73 4.65 1.58
C ALA A 668 23.86 3.13 1.69
N ASP A 669 23.50 2.54 2.81
CA ASP A 669 23.36 1.09 2.98
C ASP A 669 22.32 0.54 1.98
N TYR A 670 22.61 -0.63 1.40
CA TYR A 670 21.71 -1.25 0.43
C TYR A 670 20.31 -1.54 1.02
N GLY A 671 20.25 -1.93 2.29
CA GLY A 671 18.98 -2.17 2.99
C GLY A 671 18.18 -0.88 3.23
N GLY A 672 18.86 0.28 3.26
CA GLY A 672 18.21 1.60 3.33
C GLY A 672 17.82 2.18 1.96
N SER A 673 18.09 1.45 0.87
CA SER A 673 17.76 1.89 -0.49
C SER A 673 16.36 1.50 -0.97
N PHE A 674 15.57 0.83 -0.13
CA PHE A 674 14.22 0.31 -0.45
C PHE A 674 13.14 0.82 0.48
#